data_AF-A0A841GRQ6-F1
#
_entry.id   AF-A0A841GRQ6-F1
#
_cell.length_a   1.000
_cell.length_b   1.000
_cell.length_c   1.000
_cell.angle_alpha   90.00
_cell.angle_beta   90.00
_cell.angle_gamma   90.00
#
_symmetry.space_group_name_H-M   'P 1'
#
loop_
_entity.id
_entity.type
_entity.pdbx_description
1 polymer ?
#
loop_
_entity_poly.entity_id
_entity_poly.type
_entity_poly.pdbx_seq_one_letter_code
_entity_poly.pdbx_strand_id
1 'polypeptide(L)'
;MKKILIVFISILLFFLFSCDNNSSSSESKTSTNNVVIPYGFIGAVGEGYGKTDVESEEIAKKDALRKIAEQIYVEIKSDSTLKENLTQIIENKQVKEKAETKLENIVNTTTDIEIVGVDFTLIDKRLINGQYYTKVLGLLDKETALFAYRTYFAIKIGQSLLEGKMIYSAQKIVSEYEKLISENKDKLPANMVSELISTVSKIKKSWNNILALYNDLENKEINTVENALKLLEAIDKLNSQCVDFPQDKIEPLKEKAKTFVKDIKITLNGPKSVSVGQRIDIFVELSPKIKGNHTFSVKSKNAEFPEFVTIKDGKGTLSGIVKDKDILVEVSLGNLIFERYSPGTSEGAGISSQKVGEIIRISSQGVATQRNEAIEEALILAVKKAIGIVFSQDVNLLLSIPVDKDLINALFGVLKYELVNEKYENGTYNIVINVSFNRDEFKDLVTKIISQKPVGYAVIVVNNDQYGYIEPIFENKLLESGINLVSKEYSRKLAQYSDPNILSKLAILSAAKYVINIKVNYGEAYSSEYKIWSMRLFLNVQIINTLTGQIVKSENFEDVAAGATKEAALSKILNSEKFSDFINKLIEELKKPYSSAEKSNVVRKINLKFYFEKSTYILIMKDYLSEKFGKVELIEKEENYGILSLNTNLKNEEIISIVTSFRNLNIKVLKVSSNQIEFKIN
;
A
#
# COMPACT_ATOMS: atom_id res chain seq x y z
N MET A 1 -53.21 12.30 -7.40
CA MET A 1 -52.76 11.92 -8.76
C MET A 1 -52.39 13.13 -9.61
N LYS A 2 -51.33 13.88 -9.27
CA LYS A 2 -50.78 14.98 -10.10
C LYS A 2 -49.25 15.13 -10.03
N LYS A 3 -48.53 14.20 -9.38
CA LYS A 3 -47.05 14.23 -9.27
C LYS A 3 -46.31 13.15 -10.08
N ILE A 4 -47.03 12.22 -10.71
CA ILE A 4 -46.44 11.17 -11.56
C ILE A 4 -46.28 11.65 -13.03
N LEU A 5 -47.00 12.70 -13.44
CA LEU A 5 -46.94 13.22 -14.81
C LEU A 5 -45.69 14.10 -15.09
N ILE A 6 -45.08 14.71 -14.08
CA ILE A 6 -43.95 15.66 -14.25
C ILE A 6 -42.60 14.92 -14.40
N VAL A 7 -42.48 13.70 -13.84
CA VAL A 7 -41.28 12.88 -13.99
C VAL A 7 -41.24 12.21 -15.37
N PHE A 8 -42.39 11.83 -15.93
CA PHE A 8 -42.45 11.24 -17.29
C PHE A 8 -42.18 12.26 -18.41
N ILE A 9 -42.54 13.54 -18.22
CA ILE A 9 -42.27 14.60 -19.20
C ILE A 9 -40.79 15.04 -19.17
N SER A 10 -40.11 14.91 -18.03
CA SER A 10 -38.69 15.27 -17.91
C SER A 10 -37.74 14.23 -18.50
N ILE A 11 -38.16 12.95 -18.57
CA ILE A 11 -37.38 11.87 -19.20
C ILE A 11 -37.60 11.83 -20.72
N LEU A 12 -38.76 12.26 -21.22
CA LEU A 12 -39.02 12.34 -22.66
C LEU A 12 -38.32 13.55 -23.34
N LEU A 13 -38.06 14.63 -22.59
CA LEU A 13 -37.37 15.83 -23.10
C LEU A 13 -35.85 15.69 -23.19
N PHE A 14 -35.25 14.66 -22.57
CA PHE A 14 -33.82 14.35 -22.72
C PHE A 14 -33.50 13.53 -23.98
N PHE A 15 -34.50 12.88 -24.59
CA PHE A 15 -34.33 12.13 -25.85
C PHE A 15 -34.59 12.94 -27.12
N LEU A 16 -34.96 14.23 -27.01
CA LEU A 16 -35.27 15.10 -28.16
C LEU A 16 -34.30 16.27 -28.40
N PHE A 17 -33.18 16.35 -27.65
CA PHE A 17 -32.14 17.38 -27.84
C PHE A 17 -30.76 16.79 -28.14
N SER A 18 -30.70 15.86 -29.09
CA SER A 18 -29.45 15.49 -29.76
C SER A 18 -29.72 15.13 -31.23
N CYS A 19 -30.26 16.09 -31.98
CA CYS A 19 -30.15 16.15 -33.43
C CYS A 19 -30.11 17.62 -33.87
N ASP A 20 -29.19 17.88 -34.79
CA ASP A 20 -28.92 19.09 -35.57
C ASP A 20 -28.32 20.33 -34.89
N ASN A 21 -27.04 20.56 -35.21
CA ASN A 21 -26.64 21.84 -35.77
C ASN A 21 -25.57 21.65 -36.86
N ASN A 22 -26.01 21.87 -38.10
CA ASN A 22 -25.17 22.18 -39.25
C ASN A 22 -24.43 23.50 -38.98
N SER A 23 -23.11 23.50 -39.12
CA SER A 23 -22.39 24.66 -39.64
C SER A 23 -21.29 24.17 -40.60
N SER A 24 -21.37 24.68 -41.81
CA SER A 24 -20.56 24.37 -42.97
C SER A 24 -19.20 25.06 -42.91
N SER A 25 -18.10 24.29 -42.99
CA SER A 25 -16.90 24.67 -43.75
C SER A 25 -15.93 23.49 -43.89
N SER A 26 -15.91 22.93 -45.09
CA SER A 26 -14.77 22.35 -45.84
C SER A 26 -13.66 21.54 -45.15
N GLU A 27 -13.56 20.28 -45.62
CA GLU A 27 -12.34 19.47 -45.83
C GLU A 27 -11.66 18.79 -44.62
N SER A 28 -11.96 17.50 -44.42
CA SER A 28 -11.14 16.39 -44.95
C SER A 28 -11.71 15.04 -44.50
N LYS A 29 -11.81 14.10 -45.43
CA LYS A 29 -12.38 12.76 -45.21
C LYS A 29 -11.40 11.89 -44.41
N THR A 30 -11.78 11.50 -43.20
CA THR A 30 -11.38 10.23 -42.59
C THR A 30 -12.63 9.45 -42.24
N SER A 31 -12.78 8.26 -42.80
CA SER A 31 -13.90 7.35 -42.51
C SER A 31 -13.85 6.89 -41.06
N THR A 32 -14.61 7.52 -40.17
CA THR A 32 -14.93 6.96 -38.86
C THR A 32 -15.93 5.82 -39.06
N ASN A 33 -15.46 4.58 -39.07
CA ASN A 33 -16.32 3.42 -38.89
C ASN A 33 -16.97 3.52 -37.50
N ASN A 34 -18.20 4.03 -37.44
CA ASN A 34 -19.00 4.04 -36.22
C ASN A 34 -19.43 2.61 -35.90
N VAL A 35 -18.77 2.00 -34.92
CA VAL A 35 -19.11 0.66 -34.43
C VAL A 35 -20.30 0.80 -33.48
N VAL A 36 -21.43 0.18 -33.83
CA VAL A 36 -22.65 0.18 -33.02
C VAL A 36 -22.63 -1.02 -32.09
N ILE A 37 -22.80 -0.79 -30.78
CA ILE A 37 -22.90 -1.84 -29.77
C ILE A 37 -24.31 -2.44 -29.82
N PRO A 38 -24.48 -3.77 -29.96
CA PRO A 38 -25.79 -4.41 -30.01
C PRO A 38 -26.61 -4.22 -28.73
N TYR A 39 -27.93 -4.13 -28.86
CA TYR A 39 -28.85 -4.09 -27.71
C TYR A 39 -28.70 -5.38 -26.87
N GLY A 40 -28.58 -5.23 -25.54
CA GLY A 40 -28.34 -6.34 -24.62
C GLY A 40 -26.85 -6.60 -24.30
N PHE A 41 -25.92 -5.89 -24.93
CA PHE A 41 -24.49 -6.00 -24.67
C PHE A 41 -23.92 -4.71 -24.06
N ILE A 42 -22.90 -4.86 -23.21
CA ILE A 42 -21.97 -3.80 -22.82
C ILE A 42 -20.74 -3.99 -23.69
N GLY A 43 -20.29 -2.92 -24.34
CA GLY A 43 -19.17 -3.02 -25.27
C GLY A 43 -18.31 -1.78 -25.28
N ALA A 44 -17.04 -1.96 -25.63
CA ALA A 44 -16.16 -0.84 -25.88
C ALA A 44 -15.17 -1.15 -26.99
N VAL A 45 -14.79 -0.09 -27.69
CA VAL A 45 -13.78 -0.14 -28.74
C VAL A 45 -12.43 0.21 -28.13
N GLY A 46 -11.53 -0.76 -28.16
CA GLY A 46 -10.15 -0.62 -27.73
C GLY A 46 -9.21 -0.39 -28.89
N GLU A 47 -8.18 0.43 -28.67
CA GLU A 47 -7.17 0.76 -29.67
C GLU A 47 -5.77 0.50 -29.09
N GLY A 48 -4.87 -0.04 -29.90
CA GLY A 48 -3.53 -0.41 -29.46
C GLY A 48 -2.49 -0.21 -30.55
N TYR A 49 -1.32 0.31 -30.15
CA TYR A 49 -0.15 0.46 -31.00
C TYR A 49 0.96 -0.44 -30.45
N GLY A 50 1.59 -1.25 -31.31
CA GLY A 50 2.62 -2.21 -30.93
C GLY A 50 3.74 -2.29 -31.97
N LYS A 51 4.89 -2.82 -31.55
CA LYS A 51 6.01 -3.12 -32.46
C LYS A 51 5.73 -4.37 -33.29
N THR A 52 4.90 -5.26 -32.76
CA THR A 52 4.37 -6.41 -33.47
C THR A 52 2.85 -6.34 -33.58
N ASP A 53 2.32 -7.11 -34.50
CA ASP A 53 0.90 -7.20 -34.76
C ASP A 53 0.15 -7.84 -33.57
N VAL A 54 0.74 -8.87 -32.94
CA VAL A 54 0.23 -9.50 -31.71
C VAL A 54 0.23 -8.53 -30.53
N GLU A 55 1.32 -7.79 -30.32
CA GLU A 55 1.43 -6.82 -29.22
C GLU A 55 0.38 -5.71 -29.36
N SER A 56 0.19 -5.18 -30.57
CA SER A 56 -0.83 -4.16 -30.82
C SER A 56 -2.25 -4.65 -30.54
N GLU A 57 -2.53 -5.93 -30.82
CA GLU A 57 -3.82 -6.56 -30.58
C GLU A 57 -4.07 -6.81 -29.08
N GLU A 58 -3.06 -7.26 -28.34
CA GLU A 58 -3.17 -7.40 -26.88
C GLU A 58 -3.41 -6.06 -26.18
N ILE A 59 -2.72 -5.01 -26.62
CA ILE A 59 -2.92 -3.65 -26.09
C ILE A 59 -4.34 -3.17 -26.39
N ALA A 60 -4.82 -3.39 -27.63
CA ALA A 60 -6.19 -3.03 -28.00
C ALA A 60 -7.24 -3.80 -27.18
N LYS A 61 -7.04 -5.10 -26.94
CA LYS A 61 -7.93 -5.92 -26.09
C LYS A 61 -7.94 -5.42 -24.64
N LYS A 62 -6.78 -5.08 -24.08
CA LYS A 62 -6.68 -4.50 -22.72
C LYS A 62 -7.36 -3.14 -22.61
N ASP A 63 -7.23 -2.28 -23.62
CA ASP A 63 -7.90 -0.98 -23.64
C ASP A 63 -9.43 -1.12 -23.75
N ALA A 64 -9.92 -2.07 -24.55
CA ALA A 64 -11.35 -2.41 -24.60
C ALA A 64 -11.87 -2.90 -23.25
N LEU A 65 -11.15 -3.80 -22.57
CA LEU A 65 -11.50 -4.30 -21.24
C LEU A 65 -11.59 -3.17 -20.20
N ARG A 66 -10.60 -2.26 -20.19
CA ARG A 66 -10.58 -1.11 -19.29
C ARG A 66 -11.83 -0.24 -19.49
N LYS A 67 -12.17 0.07 -20.73
CA LYS A 67 -13.36 0.88 -21.06
C LYS A 67 -14.67 0.18 -20.71
N ILE A 68 -14.76 -1.15 -20.91
CA ILE A 68 -15.92 -1.94 -20.45
C ILE A 68 -16.04 -1.86 -18.92
N ALA A 69 -14.94 -1.99 -18.18
CA ALA A 69 -14.93 -1.86 -16.73
C ALA A 69 -15.40 -0.47 -16.26
N GLU A 70 -14.96 0.59 -16.94
CA GLU A 70 -15.40 1.98 -16.67
C GLU A 70 -16.91 2.16 -16.90
N GLN A 71 -17.47 1.60 -17.97
CA GLN A 71 -18.92 1.65 -18.22
C GLN A 71 -19.70 0.89 -17.15
N ILE A 72 -19.24 -0.29 -16.75
CA ILE A 72 -19.91 -1.07 -15.70
C ILE A 72 -19.86 -0.34 -14.35
N TYR A 73 -18.75 0.33 -14.03
CA TYR A 73 -18.64 1.17 -12.83
C TYR A 73 -19.70 2.27 -12.79
N VAL A 74 -19.94 2.96 -13.91
CA VAL A 74 -20.98 4.01 -14.01
C VAL A 74 -22.36 3.42 -13.77
N GLU A 75 -22.67 2.27 -14.36
CA GLU A 75 -23.96 1.59 -14.18
C GLU A 75 -24.17 1.16 -12.72
N ILE A 76 -23.14 0.65 -12.04
CA ILE A 76 -23.22 0.19 -10.65
C ILE A 76 -23.36 1.35 -9.67
N LYS A 77 -22.67 2.45 -9.90
CA LYS A 77 -22.84 3.67 -9.10
C LYS A 77 -24.31 4.15 -9.10
N SER A 78 -25.08 3.78 -10.13
CA SER A 78 -26.50 4.07 -10.24
C SER A 78 -27.45 3.00 -9.67
N ASP A 79 -26.99 1.76 -9.42
CA ASP A 79 -27.75 0.68 -8.78
C ASP A 79 -27.53 0.69 -7.26
N SER A 80 -28.32 1.48 -6.53
CA SER A 80 -28.18 1.69 -5.07
C SER A 80 -28.74 0.54 -4.22
N THR A 81 -29.37 -0.47 -4.82
CA THR A 81 -30.20 -1.46 -4.14
C THR A 81 -29.43 -2.26 -3.07
N LEU A 82 -28.23 -2.75 -3.40
CA LEU A 82 -27.44 -3.57 -2.48
C LEU A 82 -26.88 -2.74 -1.32
N LYS A 83 -26.44 -1.51 -1.60
CA LYS A 83 -25.98 -0.54 -0.60
C LYS A 83 -27.12 -0.16 0.34
N GLU A 84 -28.30 0.10 -0.19
CA GLU A 84 -29.50 0.45 0.57
C GLU A 84 -29.95 -0.70 1.48
N ASN A 85 -29.95 -1.95 1.00
CA ASN A 85 -30.27 -3.12 1.83
C ASN A 85 -29.30 -3.29 3.01
N LEU A 86 -27.99 -3.14 2.79
CA LEU A 86 -26.99 -3.17 3.87
C LEU A 86 -27.16 -2.03 4.88
N THR A 87 -27.45 -0.83 4.37
CA THR A 87 -27.70 0.39 5.15
C THR A 87 -28.92 0.24 6.08
N GLN A 88 -29.88 -0.60 5.69
CA GLN A 88 -31.08 -0.93 6.47
C GLN A 88 -30.85 -2.09 7.46
N ILE A 89 -30.01 -3.06 7.11
CA ILE A 89 -29.75 -4.25 7.95
C ILE A 89 -28.85 -3.93 9.15
N ILE A 90 -27.93 -2.97 9.01
CA ILE A 90 -26.98 -2.59 10.06
C ILE A 90 -27.60 -1.55 11.00
N GLU A 91 -28.08 -2.01 12.16
CA GLU A 91 -28.73 -1.16 13.16
C GLU A 91 -27.73 -0.28 13.93
N ASN A 92 -26.46 -0.70 14.05
CA ASN A 92 -25.43 0.04 14.79
C ASN A 92 -24.79 1.15 13.91
N LYS A 93 -24.95 2.41 14.33
CA LYS A 93 -24.48 3.60 13.59
C LYS A 93 -22.97 3.65 13.31
N GLN A 94 -22.13 3.24 14.27
CA GLN A 94 -20.66 3.23 14.09
C GLN A 94 -20.20 2.11 13.16
N VAL A 95 -20.92 1.00 13.19
CA VAL A 95 -20.71 -0.18 12.34
C VAL A 95 -21.14 0.15 10.90
N LYS A 96 -22.23 0.89 10.75
CA LYS A 96 -22.75 1.40 9.49
C LYS A 96 -21.78 2.35 8.78
N GLU A 97 -21.26 3.36 9.48
CA GLU A 97 -20.26 4.29 8.92
C GLU A 97 -18.98 3.57 8.43
N LYS A 98 -18.51 2.55 9.18
CA LYS A 98 -17.37 1.71 8.76
C LYS A 98 -17.68 0.86 7.53
N ALA A 99 -18.87 0.27 7.47
CA ALA A 99 -19.31 -0.52 6.32
C ALA A 99 -19.48 0.36 5.07
N GLU A 100 -20.08 1.55 5.20
CA GLU A 100 -20.26 2.54 4.14
C GLU A 100 -18.91 3.04 3.60
N THR A 101 -17.94 3.34 4.47
CA THR A 101 -16.60 3.77 4.06
C THR A 101 -15.84 2.66 3.33
N LYS A 102 -15.93 1.41 3.81
CA LYS A 102 -15.32 0.26 3.12
C LYS A 102 -15.98 0.00 1.76
N LEU A 103 -17.31 0.11 1.69
CA LEU A 103 -18.08 -0.02 0.45
C LEU A 103 -17.69 1.05 -0.57
N GLU A 104 -17.55 2.30 -0.15
CA GLU A 104 -17.13 3.40 -1.02
C GLU A 104 -15.71 3.18 -1.56
N ASN A 105 -14.79 2.68 -0.73
CA ASN A 105 -13.45 2.29 -1.17
C ASN A 105 -13.46 1.12 -2.17
N ILE A 106 -14.25 0.07 -1.93
CA ILE A 106 -14.38 -1.09 -2.84
C ILE A 106 -14.96 -0.66 -4.19
N VAL A 107 -15.96 0.23 -4.19
CA VAL A 107 -16.54 0.81 -5.41
C VAL A 107 -15.49 1.61 -6.19
N ASN A 108 -14.61 2.36 -5.52
CA ASN A 108 -13.64 3.24 -6.16
C ASN A 108 -12.37 2.56 -6.71
N THR A 109 -12.13 1.27 -6.41
CA THR A 109 -11.01 0.48 -6.98
C THR A 109 -11.47 -0.36 -8.18
N THR A 110 -11.29 0.17 -9.40
CA THR A 110 -11.74 -0.42 -10.67
C THR A 110 -10.78 -1.46 -11.29
N THR A 111 -9.61 -1.72 -10.70
CA THR A 111 -8.51 -2.41 -11.40
C THR A 111 -8.46 -3.94 -11.25
N ASP A 112 -9.22 -4.53 -10.33
CA ASP A 112 -9.00 -5.92 -9.90
C ASP A 112 -10.12 -6.89 -10.33
N ILE A 113 -11.07 -6.44 -11.15
CA ILE A 113 -12.18 -7.28 -11.62
C ILE A 113 -11.76 -7.99 -12.90
N GLU A 114 -11.56 -9.31 -12.81
CA GLU A 114 -11.34 -10.18 -13.95
C GLU A 114 -12.66 -10.31 -14.73
N ILE A 115 -12.78 -9.57 -15.85
CA ILE A 115 -13.94 -9.64 -16.73
C ILE A 115 -13.78 -10.84 -17.67
N VAL A 116 -14.54 -11.89 -17.43
CA VAL A 116 -14.53 -13.13 -18.22
C VAL A 116 -15.72 -13.12 -19.19
N GLY A 117 -15.55 -13.74 -20.37
CA GLY A 117 -16.61 -13.87 -21.37
C GLY A 117 -16.76 -12.65 -22.28
N VAL A 118 -15.70 -11.85 -22.44
CA VAL A 118 -15.67 -10.75 -23.42
C VAL A 118 -15.30 -11.31 -24.80
N ASP A 119 -16.23 -11.19 -25.75
CA ASP A 119 -16.00 -11.51 -27.14
C ASP A 119 -15.28 -10.35 -27.83
N PHE A 120 -14.07 -10.62 -28.33
CA PHE A 120 -13.29 -9.64 -29.07
C PHE A 120 -13.43 -9.84 -30.57
N THR A 121 -13.91 -8.81 -31.26
CA THR A 121 -13.96 -8.76 -32.71
C THR A 121 -12.93 -7.76 -33.22
N LEU A 122 -12.03 -8.20 -34.10
CA LEU A 122 -11.07 -7.33 -34.76
C LEU A 122 -11.82 -6.39 -35.74
N ILE A 123 -11.67 -5.07 -35.57
CA ILE A 123 -12.33 -4.06 -36.41
C ILE A 123 -11.38 -3.54 -37.48
N ASP A 124 -10.15 -3.20 -37.10
CA ASP A 124 -9.14 -2.63 -37.99
C ASP A 124 -7.75 -3.07 -37.55
N LYS A 125 -6.86 -3.31 -38.51
CA LYS A 125 -5.47 -3.69 -38.28
C LYS A 125 -4.63 -3.19 -39.44
N ARG A 126 -3.70 -2.27 -39.17
CA ARG A 126 -2.87 -1.62 -40.20
C ARG A 126 -1.55 -1.10 -39.63
N LEU A 127 -0.55 -0.95 -40.50
CA LEU A 127 0.74 -0.37 -40.15
C LEU A 127 0.68 1.16 -40.30
N ILE A 128 0.94 1.90 -39.22
CA ILE A 128 0.93 3.38 -39.20
C ILE A 128 2.28 3.84 -38.66
N ASN A 129 3.03 4.64 -39.44
CA ASN A 129 4.30 5.26 -39.03
C ASN A 129 5.33 4.27 -38.42
N GLY A 130 5.41 3.06 -38.97
CA GLY A 130 6.35 2.02 -38.51
C GLY A 130 5.91 1.25 -37.26
N GLN A 131 4.67 1.43 -36.81
CA GLN A 131 4.07 0.65 -35.71
C GLN A 131 2.78 -0.03 -36.19
N TYR A 132 2.50 -1.21 -35.65
CA TYR A 132 1.22 -1.90 -35.88
C TYR A 132 0.15 -1.24 -35.05
N TYR A 133 -0.94 -0.82 -35.69
CA TYR A 133 -2.14 -0.33 -35.06
C TYR A 133 -3.23 -1.37 -35.18
N THR A 134 -3.89 -1.66 -34.07
CA THR A 134 -5.03 -2.59 -33.98
C THR A 134 -6.19 -1.94 -33.25
N LYS A 135 -7.40 -2.16 -33.76
CA LYS A 135 -8.66 -1.73 -33.18
C LYS A 135 -9.57 -2.93 -32.98
N VAL A 136 -10.06 -3.15 -31.77
CA VAL A 136 -10.92 -4.28 -31.41
C VAL A 136 -12.20 -3.80 -30.74
N LEU A 137 -13.32 -4.48 -31.02
CA LEU A 137 -14.56 -4.36 -30.27
C LEU A 137 -14.59 -5.46 -29.23
N GLY A 138 -14.60 -5.11 -27.94
CA GLY A 138 -14.99 -6.05 -26.89
C GLY A 138 -16.50 -5.96 -26.66
N LEU A 139 -17.19 -7.10 -26.64
CA LEU A 139 -18.60 -7.22 -26.28
C LEU A 139 -18.77 -8.18 -25.11
N LEU A 140 -19.63 -7.82 -24.18
CA LEU A 140 -19.99 -8.63 -23.02
C LEU A 140 -21.51 -8.59 -22.88
N ASP A 141 -22.13 -9.74 -22.63
CA ASP A 141 -23.56 -9.79 -22.32
C ASP A 141 -23.87 -8.95 -21.08
N LYS A 142 -24.86 -8.05 -21.19
CA LYS A 142 -25.16 -7.07 -20.14
C LYS A 142 -25.61 -7.73 -18.84
N GLU A 143 -26.41 -8.79 -18.93
CA GLU A 143 -26.89 -9.50 -17.74
C GLU A 143 -25.73 -10.19 -17.02
N THR A 144 -24.86 -10.85 -17.77
CA THR A 144 -23.65 -11.52 -17.27
C THR A 144 -22.70 -10.53 -16.60
N ALA A 145 -22.50 -9.35 -17.21
CA ALA A 145 -21.69 -8.27 -16.66
C ALA A 145 -22.25 -7.78 -15.31
N LEU A 146 -23.54 -7.43 -15.27
CA LEU A 146 -24.18 -6.96 -14.04
C LEU A 146 -24.14 -8.03 -12.95
N PHE A 147 -24.27 -9.30 -13.32
CA PHE A 147 -24.24 -10.42 -12.39
C PHE A 147 -22.85 -10.67 -11.78
N ALA A 148 -21.80 -10.71 -12.62
CA ALA A 148 -20.41 -10.86 -12.17
C ALA A 148 -20.03 -9.79 -11.15
N TYR A 149 -20.44 -8.55 -11.39
CA TYR A 149 -20.16 -7.46 -10.49
C TYR A 149 -20.99 -7.52 -9.20
N ARG A 150 -22.28 -7.87 -9.25
CA ARG A 150 -23.09 -8.09 -8.04
C ARG A 150 -22.47 -9.16 -7.13
N THR A 151 -21.97 -10.25 -7.72
CA THR A 151 -21.25 -11.30 -6.98
C THR A 151 -19.94 -10.79 -6.40
N TYR A 152 -19.15 -10.01 -7.15
CA TYR A 152 -17.93 -9.39 -6.64
C TYR A 152 -18.21 -8.51 -5.41
N PHE A 153 -19.21 -7.64 -5.49
CA PHE A 153 -19.61 -6.81 -4.35
C PHE A 153 -20.07 -7.66 -3.16
N ALA A 154 -20.91 -8.66 -3.40
CA ALA A 154 -21.38 -9.58 -2.36
C ALA A 154 -20.20 -10.23 -1.60
N ILE A 155 -19.20 -10.73 -2.33
CA ILE A 155 -17.97 -11.29 -1.76
C ILE A 155 -17.26 -10.26 -0.88
N LYS A 156 -16.95 -9.08 -1.41
CA LYS A 156 -16.18 -8.05 -0.68
C LYS A 156 -16.92 -7.52 0.55
N ILE A 157 -18.23 -7.42 0.48
CA ILE A 157 -19.10 -7.06 1.60
C ILE A 157 -19.05 -8.16 2.68
N GLY A 158 -19.25 -9.41 2.28
CA GLY A 158 -19.22 -10.54 3.22
C GLY A 158 -17.87 -10.66 3.92
N GLN A 159 -16.77 -10.49 3.18
CA GLN A 159 -15.42 -10.44 3.73
C GLN A 159 -15.25 -9.26 4.71
N SER A 160 -15.71 -8.07 4.34
CA SER A 160 -15.62 -6.88 5.18
C SER A 160 -16.41 -7.01 6.50
N LEU A 161 -17.60 -7.62 6.45
CA LEU A 161 -18.42 -7.89 7.64
C LEU A 161 -17.75 -8.93 8.55
N LEU A 162 -17.18 -10.00 7.97
CA LEU A 162 -16.41 -11.01 8.71
C LEU A 162 -15.19 -10.39 9.41
N GLU A 163 -14.39 -9.61 8.69
CA GLU A 163 -13.23 -8.88 9.25
C GLU A 163 -13.65 -7.91 10.36
N GLY A 164 -14.78 -7.23 10.18
CA GLY A 164 -15.36 -6.33 11.16
C GLY A 164 -16.00 -7.02 12.36
N LYS A 165 -16.01 -8.36 12.39
CA LYS A 165 -16.72 -9.18 13.40
C LYS A 165 -18.22 -8.85 13.49
N MET A 166 -18.83 -8.45 12.38
CA MET A 166 -20.25 -8.07 12.24
C MET A 166 -21.09 -9.29 11.84
N ILE A 167 -21.03 -10.34 12.67
CA ILE A 167 -21.51 -11.67 12.29
C ILE A 167 -23.04 -11.72 12.26
N TYR A 168 -23.73 -10.95 13.12
CA TYR A 168 -25.19 -10.91 13.15
C TYR A 168 -25.77 -10.31 11.85
N SER A 169 -25.20 -9.20 11.38
CA SER A 169 -25.57 -8.57 10.11
C SER A 169 -25.18 -9.44 8.92
N ALA A 170 -23.99 -10.05 8.95
CA ALA A 170 -23.54 -10.95 7.89
C ALA A 170 -24.48 -12.14 7.68
N GLN A 171 -25.04 -12.70 8.76
CA GLN A 171 -25.98 -13.80 8.65
C GLN A 171 -27.29 -13.40 7.94
N LYS A 172 -27.77 -12.16 8.12
CA LYS A 172 -29.02 -11.67 7.51
C LYS A 172 -28.96 -11.62 5.97
N ILE A 173 -27.77 -11.51 5.38
CA ILE A 173 -27.58 -11.44 3.91
C ILE A 173 -27.24 -12.79 3.27
N VAL A 174 -27.03 -13.85 4.07
CA VAL A 174 -26.64 -15.17 3.57
C VAL A 174 -27.64 -15.73 2.58
N SER A 175 -28.95 -15.61 2.83
CA SER A 175 -29.99 -16.12 1.93
C SER A 175 -29.94 -15.46 0.55
N GLU A 176 -29.61 -14.18 0.48
CA GLU A 176 -29.43 -13.47 -0.79
C GLU A 176 -28.21 -14.00 -1.55
N TYR A 177 -27.12 -14.31 -0.82
CA TYR A 177 -25.89 -14.82 -1.43
C TYR A 177 -26.05 -16.25 -1.91
N GLU A 178 -26.79 -17.09 -1.18
CA GLU A 178 -27.14 -18.43 -1.61
C GLU A 178 -28.00 -18.41 -2.87
N LYS A 179 -28.93 -17.45 -2.97
CA LYS A 179 -29.72 -17.23 -4.19
C LYS A 179 -28.83 -16.87 -5.39
N LEU A 180 -27.84 -15.98 -5.19
CA LEU A 180 -26.86 -15.64 -6.24
C LEU A 180 -26.09 -16.89 -6.71
N ILE A 181 -25.69 -17.77 -5.79
CA ILE A 181 -25.02 -19.03 -6.14
C ILE A 181 -25.94 -19.95 -6.95
N SER A 182 -27.20 -20.13 -6.52
CA SER A 182 -28.12 -21.10 -7.14
C SER A 182 -28.61 -20.70 -8.52
N GLU A 183 -28.84 -19.40 -8.75
CA GLU A 183 -29.51 -18.94 -9.98
C GLU A 183 -28.56 -18.78 -11.18
N ASN A 184 -27.25 -18.69 -10.94
CA ASN A 184 -26.33 -18.15 -11.96
C ASN A 184 -24.93 -18.79 -11.92
N LYS A 185 -24.81 -19.97 -11.32
CA LYS A 185 -23.55 -20.71 -11.21
C LYS A 185 -22.82 -20.86 -12.54
N ASP A 186 -23.59 -21.08 -13.62
CA ASP A 186 -23.06 -21.36 -14.96
C ASP A 186 -22.69 -20.08 -15.75
N LYS A 187 -23.08 -18.91 -15.24
CA LYS A 187 -22.81 -17.59 -15.87
C LYS A 187 -21.64 -16.84 -15.21
N LEU A 188 -21.01 -17.43 -14.19
CA LEU A 188 -19.93 -16.81 -13.44
C LEU A 188 -18.60 -17.54 -13.61
N PRO A 189 -17.47 -16.82 -13.48
CA PRO A 189 -16.16 -17.44 -13.31
C PRO A 189 -16.13 -18.40 -12.10
N ALA A 190 -15.51 -19.57 -12.28
CA ALA A 190 -15.46 -20.60 -11.24
C ALA A 190 -14.76 -20.13 -9.95
N ASN A 191 -13.76 -19.25 -10.06
CA ASN A 191 -13.09 -18.60 -8.93
C ASN A 191 -14.06 -17.73 -8.12
N MET A 192 -14.87 -16.89 -8.77
CA MET A 192 -15.87 -16.04 -8.09
C MET A 192 -16.94 -16.89 -7.40
N VAL A 193 -17.43 -17.94 -8.05
CA VAL A 193 -18.40 -18.87 -7.45
C VAL A 193 -17.80 -19.52 -6.20
N SER A 194 -16.57 -20.02 -6.30
CA SER A 194 -15.85 -20.64 -5.18
C SER A 194 -15.64 -19.66 -4.02
N GLU A 195 -15.28 -18.41 -4.32
CA GLU A 195 -15.06 -17.37 -3.31
C GLU A 195 -16.37 -16.94 -2.61
N LEU A 196 -17.48 -16.85 -3.35
CA LEU A 196 -18.80 -16.58 -2.77
C LEU A 196 -19.26 -17.74 -1.88
N ILE A 197 -19.12 -19.00 -2.33
CA ILE A 197 -19.42 -20.20 -1.52
C ILE A 197 -18.58 -20.22 -0.23
N SER A 198 -17.27 -19.92 -0.35
CA SER A 198 -16.36 -19.83 0.79
C SER A 198 -16.79 -18.74 1.77
N THR A 199 -17.19 -17.58 1.27
CA THR A 199 -17.68 -16.45 2.08
C THR A 199 -18.95 -16.83 2.84
N VAL A 200 -19.96 -17.39 2.15
CA VAL A 200 -21.19 -17.89 2.78
C VAL A 200 -20.90 -18.93 3.85
N SER A 201 -20.02 -19.89 3.56
CA SER A 201 -19.64 -20.96 4.49
C SER A 201 -18.97 -20.41 5.76
N LYS A 202 -18.09 -19.42 5.60
CA LYS A 202 -17.45 -18.72 6.73
C LYS A 202 -18.46 -17.97 7.59
N ILE A 203 -19.41 -17.26 6.97
CA ILE A 203 -20.47 -16.55 7.70
C ILE A 203 -21.30 -17.54 8.52
N LYS A 204 -21.82 -18.61 7.90
CA LYS A 204 -22.61 -19.63 8.58
C LYS A 204 -21.85 -20.28 9.75
N LYS A 205 -20.58 -20.64 9.54
CA LYS A 205 -19.74 -21.22 10.58
C LYS A 205 -19.55 -20.26 11.75
N SER A 206 -19.22 -19.01 11.49
CA SER A 206 -19.06 -17.98 12.52
C SER A 206 -20.37 -17.77 13.28
N TRP A 207 -21.49 -17.65 12.57
CA TRP A 207 -22.80 -17.47 13.20
C TRP A 207 -23.20 -18.65 14.09
N ASN A 208 -22.98 -19.88 13.65
CA ASN A 208 -23.24 -21.07 14.47
C ASN A 208 -22.42 -21.08 15.76
N ASN A 209 -21.16 -20.63 15.72
CA ASN A 209 -20.33 -20.51 16.92
C ASN A 209 -20.87 -19.44 17.89
N ILE A 210 -21.29 -18.29 17.38
CA ILE A 210 -21.92 -17.21 18.17
C ILE A 210 -23.22 -17.69 18.82
N LEU A 211 -24.08 -18.39 18.05
CA LEU A 211 -25.33 -18.95 18.56
C LEU A 211 -25.11 -20.00 19.64
N ALA A 212 -24.17 -20.93 19.44
CA ALA A 212 -23.83 -21.92 20.45
C ALA A 212 -23.38 -21.25 21.75
N LEU A 213 -22.49 -20.25 21.64
CA LEU A 213 -22.04 -19.49 22.80
C LEU A 213 -23.17 -18.72 23.48
N TYR A 214 -24.07 -18.08 22.73
CA TYR A 214 -25.24 -17.41 23.30
C TYR A 214 -26.17 -18.40 24.04
N ASN A 215 -26.49 -19.54 23.42
CA ASN A 215 -27.38 -20.56 24.02
C ASN A 215 -26.77 -21.13 25.31
N ASP A 216 -25.46 -21.34 25.36
CA ASP A 216 -24.75 -21.78 26.57
C ASP A 216 -24.88 -20.75 27.70
N LEU A 217 -24.81 -19.46 27.38
CA LEU A 217 -24.98 -18.38 28.35
C LEU A 217 -26.42 -18.23 28.83
N GLU A 218 -27.38 -18.39 27.91
CA GLU A 218 -28.80 -18.29 28.20
C GLU A 218 -29.26 -19.37 29.18
N ASN A 219 -28.75 -20.59 29.06
CA ASN A 219 -29.12 -21.73 29.90
C ASN A 219 -28.33 -21.82 31.22
N LYS A 220 -27.37 -20.92 31.47
CA LYS A 220 -26.52 -20.99 32.66
C LYS A 220 -27.21 -20.45 33.91
N GLU A 221 -27.29 -21.26 34.96
CA GLU A 221 -27.77 -20.82 36.28
C GLU A 221 -26.69 -20.02 37.04
N ILE A 222 -27.11 -18.91 37.64
CA ILE A 222 -26.23 -17.98 38.36
C ILE A 222 -26.66 -17.90 39.82
N ASN A 223 -25.91 -18.61 40.68
CA ASN A 223 -26.20 -18.72 42.12
C ASN A 223 -25.05 -18.20 42.99
N THR A 224 -23.91 -17.83 42.40
CA THR A 224 -22.70 -17.39 43.12
C THR A 224 -22.05 -16.20 42.41
N VAL A 225 -21.25 -15.44 43.16
CA VAL A 225 -20.43 -14.34 42.62
C VAL A 225 -19.49 -14.82 41.53
N GLU A 226 -18.83 -15.98 41.72
CA GLU A 226 -17.92 -16.55 40.72
C GLU A 226 -18.64 -16.92 39.42
N ASN A 227 -19.84 -17.53 39.51
CA ASN A 227 -20.64 -17.86 38.34
C ASN A 227 -21.10 -16.60 37.59
N ALA A 228 -21.45 -15.55 38.34
CA ALA A 228 -21.84 -14.26 37.78
C ALA A 228 -20.67 -13.59 37.04
N LEU A 229 -19.46 -13.55 37.62
CA LEU A 229 -18.27 -13.03 36.94
C LEU A 229 -17.96 -13.81 35.67
N LYS A 230 -17.96 -15.15 35.72
CA LYS A 230 -17.74 -16.00 34.54
C LYS A 230 -18.80 -15.81 33.45
N LEU A 231 -20.05 -15.50 33.81
CA LEU A 231 -21.08 -15.15 32.83
C LEU A 231 -20.73 -13.82 32.14
N LEU A 232 -20.36 -12.80 32.91
CA LEU A 232 -19.99 -11.49 32.34
C LEU A 232 -18.72 -11.57 31.47
N GLU A 233 -17.73 -12.38 31.84
CA GLU A 233 -16.54 -12.65 31.02
C GLU A 233 -16.93 -13.25 29.66
N ALA A 234 -17.88 -14.19 29.68
CA ALA A 234 -18.33 -14.85 28.47
C ALA A 234 -19.26 -13.95 27.62
N ILE A 235 -19.99 -13.01 28.22
CA ILE A 235 -20.70 -11.94 27.51
C ILE A 235 -19.71 -11.00 26.81
N ASP A 236 -18.63 -10.59 27.48
CA ASP A 236 -17.60 -9.76 26.86
C ASP A 236 -16.91 -10.52 25.71
N LYS A 237 -16.66 -11.82 25.89
CA LYS A 237 -16.17 -12.69 24.81
C LYS A 237 -17.14 -12.74 23.64
N LEU A 238 -18.45 -12.90 23.87
CA LEU A 238 -19.48 -12.86 22.82
C LEU A 238 -19.43 -11.54 22.04
N ASN A 239 -19.46 -10.41 22.75
CA ASN A 239 -19.40 -9.07 22.14
C ASN A 239 -18.09 -8.81 21.40
N SER A 240 -16.98 -9.42 21.84
CA SER A 240 -15.68 -9.31 21.15
C SER A 240 -15.60 -10.15 19.87
N GLN A 241 -16.43 -11.19 19.72
CA GLN A 241 -16.51 -12.06 18.55
C GLN A 241 -17.64 -11.65 17.58
N CYS A 242 -18.66 -10.96 18.09
CA CYS A 242 -19.80 -10.43 17.34
C CYS A 242 -20.16 -9.04 17.87
N VAL A 243 -19.58 -7.99 17.28
CA VAL A 243 -19.70 -6.61 17.77
C VAL A 243 -21.09 -6.00 17.57
N ASP A 244 -21.86 -6.59 16.66
CA ASP A 244 -23.22 -6.19 16.29
C ASP A 244 -24.28 -7.15 16.83
N PHE A 245 -23.94 -7.97 17.83
CA PHE A 245 -24.91 -8.85 18.47
C PHE A 245 -26.02 -8.02 19.16
N PRO A 246 -27.29 -8.43 19.04
CA PRO A 246 -28.43 -7.63 19.54
C PRO A 246 -28.38 -7.40 21.05
N GLN A 247 -28.48 -6.13 21.48
CA GLN A 247 -28.39 -5.77 22.90
C GLN A 247 -29.60 -6.21 23.72
N ASP A 248 -30.78 -6.28 23.10
CA ASP A 248 -32.01 -6.84 23.70
C ASP A 248 -31.84 -8.31 24.12
N LYS A 249 -30.93 -9.06 23.49
CA LYS A 249 -30.55 -10.41 23.90
C LYS A 249 -29.48 -10.45 24.99
N ILE A 250 -28.58 -9.46 25.02
CA ILE A 250 -27.50 -9.38 26.00
C ILE A 250 -28.01 -8.90 27.37
N GLU A 251 -28.91 -7.92 27.38
CA GLU A 251 -29.35 -7.27 28.61
C GLU A 251 -29.99 -8.23 29.63
N PRO A 252 -30.88 -9.17 29.23
CA PRO A 252 -31.38 -10.19 30.14
C PRO A 252 -30.29 -11.06 30.77
N LEU A 253 -29.21 -11.36 30.04
CA LEU A 253 -28.07 -12.13 30.58
C LEU A 253 -27.30 -11.31 31.63
N LYS A 254 -27.12 -10.00 31.40
CA LYS A 254 -26.50 -9.11 32.40
C LYS A 254 -27.33 -9.02 33.67
N GLU A 255 -28.66 -8.90 33.55
CA GLU A 255 -29.55 -8.80 34.71
C GLU A 255 -29.47 -10.04 35.62
N LYS A 256 -29.23 -11.24 35.06
CA LYS A 256 -28.97 -12.46 35.86
C LYS A 256 -27.74 -12.33 36.78
N ALA A 257 -26.71 -11.61 36.36
CA ALA A 257 -25.48 -11.42 37.13
C ALA A 257 -25.53 -10.23 38.11
N LYS A 258 -26.35 -9.22 37.80
CA LYS A 258 -26.36 -7.90 38.46
C LYS A 258 -26.46 -7.96 39.98
N THR A 259 -27.37 -8.77 40.52
CA THR A 259 -27.59 -8.89 41.97
C THR A 259 -26.37 -9.42 42.71
N PHE A 260 -25.54 -10.24 42.06
CA PHE A 260 -24.36 -10.87 42.66
C PHE A 260 -23.11 -10.01 42.59
N VAL A 261 -23.02 -9.09 41.63
CA VAL A 261 -21.81 -8.28 41.39
C VAL A 261 -21.93 -6.82 41.84
N LYS A 262 -23.08 -6.42 42.39
CA LYS A 262 -23.38 -5.03 42.78
C LYS A 262 -22.34 -4.38 43.73
N ASP A 263 -21.69 -5.19 44.56
CA ASP A 263 -20.75 -4.72 45.59
C ASP A 263 -19.28 -4.78 45.12
N ILE A 264 -19.03 -5.24 43.89
CA ILE A 264 -17.69 -5.37 43.31
C ILE A 264 -17.30 -4.06 42.61
N LYS A 265 -16.11 -3.56 42.93
CA LYS A 265 -15.52 -2.37 42.30
C LYS A 265 -14.16 -2.71 41.69
N ILE A 266 -13.86 -2.06 40.56
CA ILE A 266 -12.54 -2.06 39.94
C ILE A 266 -11.84 -0.77 40.40
N THR A 267 -10.57 -0.87 40.77
CA THR A 267 -9.70 0.29 41.00
C THR A 267 -8.57 0.25 40.00
N LEU A 268 -8.35 1.38 39.30
CA LEU A 268 -7.27 1.54 38.34
C LEU A 268 -6.23 2.52 38.88
N ASN A 269 -5.00 2.05 39.09
CA ASN A 269 -3.90 2.86 39.58
C ASN A 269 -2.78 2.90 38.54
N GLY A 270 -2.44 4.09 38.06
CA GLY A 270 -1.36 4.31 37.11
C GLY A 270 -0.73 5.69 37.29
N PRO A 271 0.24 6.07 36.43
CA PRO A 271 0.90 7.38 36.49
C PRO A 271 -0.08 8.57 36.36
N LYS A 272 -0.10 9.48 37.33
CA LYS A 272 -1.03 10.64 37.32
C LYS A 272 -0.88 11.56 36.10
N SER A 273 0.31 11.60 35.50
CA SER A 273 0.61 12.30 34.26
C SER A 273 1.37 11.36 33.33
N VAL A 274 1.06 11.44 32.04
CA VAL A 274 1.66 10.59 31.01
C VAL A 274 1.93 11.38 29.76
N SER A 275 2.73 10.79 28.90
CA SER A 275 3.16 11.44 27.68
C SER A 275 3.00 10.50 26.48
N VAL A 276 2.72 11.06 25.30
CA VAL A 276 2.53 10.29 24.06
C VAL A 276 3.76 9.45 23.70
N GLY A 277 3.56 8.21 23.27
CA GLY A 277 4.62 7.23 23.07
C GLY A 277 5.21 6.61 24.35
N GLN A 278 4.84 7.09 25.54
CA GLN A 278 5.21 6.44 26.81
C GLN A 278 4.52 5.09 26.92
N ARG A 279 5.28 4.06 27.34
CA ARG A 279 4.69 2.82 27.84
C ARG A 279 4.28 3.01 29.30
N ILE A 280 3.03 2.72 29.62
CA ILE A 280 2.47 2.87 30.96
C ILE A 280 1.88 1.55 31.45
N ASP A 281 2.01 1.32 32.74
CA ASP A 281 1.41 0.19 33.45
C ASP A 281 0.28 0.70 34.34
N ILE A 282 -0.89 0.08 34.22
CA ILE A 282 -2.07 0.34 35.03
C ILE A 282 -2.30 -0.89 35.90
N PHE A 283 -2.21 -0.71 37.22
CA PHE A 283 -2.57 -1.74 38.20
C PHE A 283 -4.08 -1.80 38.34
N VAL A 284 -4.63 -2.99 38.14
CA VAL A 284 -6.07 -3.26 38.22
C VAL A 284 -6.32 -4.07 39.47
N GLU A 285 -7.14 -3.56 40.40
CA GLU A 285 -7.50 -4.26 41.63
C GLU A 285 -9.02 -4.39 41.79
N LEU A 286 -9.47 -5.53 42.30
CA LEU A 286 -10.88 -5.77 42.65
C LEU A 286 -11.10 -5.58 44.15
N SER A 287 -12.18 -4.89 44.50
CA SER A 287 -12.67 -4.75 45.88
C SER A 287 -14.14 -5.20 45.96
N PRO A 288 -14.48 -6.26 46.73
CA PRO A 288 -13.58 -7.12 47.51
C PRO A 288 -12.63 -7.94 46.62
N LYS A 289 -11.53 -8.47 47.19
CA LYS A 289 -10.64 -9.39 46.46
C LYS A 289 -11.33 -10.72 46.21
N ILE A 290 -11.38 -11.14 44.96
CA ILE A 290 -12.03 -12.38 44.53
C ILE A 290 -10.94 -13.34 44.06
N LYS A 291 -10.96 -14.57 44.61
CA LYS A 291 -9.99 -15.61 44.26
C LYS A 291 -10.25 -16.15 42.87
N GLY A 292 -9.18 -16.52 42.17
CA GLY A 292 -9.27 -17.06 40.82
C GLY A 292 -8.81 -16.09 39.73
N ASN A 293 -8.92 -16.54 38.48
CA ASN A 293 -8.53 -15.78 37.30
C ASN A 293 -9.77 -15.27 36.59
N HIS A 294 -9.84 -13.95 36.40
CA HIS A 294 -10.96 -13.29 35.75
C HIS A 294 -10.46 -12.40 34.61
N THR A 295 -11.07 -12.50 33.43
CA THR A 295 -10.65 -11.74 32.24
C THR A 295 -11.56 -10.56 31.99
N PHE A 296 -11.03 -9.34 32.10
CA PHE A 296 -11.76 -8.09 31.91
C PHE A 296 -11.50 -7.56 30.51
N SER A 297 -12.53 -6.96 29.90
CA SER A 297 -12.41 -6.24 28.64
C SER A 297 -11.75 -4.88 28.85
N VAL A 298 -10.92 -4.47 27.89
CA VAL A 298 -10.20 -3.20 27.91
C VAL A 298 -10.55 -2.42 26.65
N LYS A 299 -11.02 -1.19 26.84
CA LYS A 299 -11.19 -0.22 25.75
C LYS A 299 -10.26 0.93 26.00
N SER A 300 -9.58 1.39 24.95
CA SER A 300 -8.70 2.55 25.04
C SER A 300 -8.98 3.56 23.94
N LYS A 301 -8.90 4.83 24.30
CA LYS A 301 -8.90 5.98 23.39
C LYS A 301 -7.52 6.62 23.46
N ASN A 302 -6.96 6.95 22.30
CA ASN A 302 -5.65 7.62 22.19
C ASN A 302 -4.51 6.87 22.90
N ALA A 303 -4.66 5.55 23.03
CA ALA A 303 -3.65 4.62 23.53
C ALA A 303 -3.85 3.24 22.88
N GLU A 304 -2.84 2.39 22.99
CA GLU A 304 -2.85 1.01 22.53
C GLU A 304 -2.60 0.09 23.72
N PHE A 305 -3.63 -0.68 24.07
CA PHE A 305 -3.62 -1.68 25.14
C PHE A 305 -4.16 -3.00 24.58
N PRO A 306 -3.81 -4.15 25.19
CA PRO A 306 -4.45 -5.42 24.84
C PRO A 306 -5.95 -5.33 25.09
N GLU A 307 -6.76 -6.00 24.25
CA GLU A 307 -8.24 -6.01 24.35
C GLU A 307 -8.75 -6.61 25.67
N PHE A 308 -7.90 -7.37 26.37
CA PHE A 308 -8.22 -8.05 27.62
C PHE A 308 -7.10 -7.96 28.64
N VAL A 309 -7.46 -7.97 29.92
CA VAL A 309 -6.54 -8.13 31.05
C VAL A 309 -7.02 -9.26 31.96
N THR A 310 -6.12 -10.17 32.32
CA THR A 310 -6.42 -11.21 33.31
C THR A 310 -6.02 -10.72 34.71
N ILE A 311 -6.98 -10.70 35.61
CA ILE A 311 -6.82 -10.39 37.03
C ILE A 311 -6.73 -11.72 37.78
N LYS A 312 -5.61 -11.95 38.48
CA LYS A 312 -5.39 -13.13 39.31
C LYS A 312 -5.53 -12.76 40.78
N ASP A 313 -6.41 -13.46 41.48
CA ASP A 313 -6.66 -13.27 42.92
C ASP A 313 -6.97 -11.80 43.29
N GLY A 314 -7.73 -11.13 42.41
CA GLY A 314 -8.14 -9.74 42.57
C GLY A 314 -7.09 -8.69 42.20
N LYS A 315 -5.93 -9.06 41.62
CA LYS A 315 -4.93 -8.11 41.12
C LYS A 315 -4.46 -8.44 39.69
N GLY A 316 -4.21 -7.41 38.90
CA GLY A 316 -3.68 -7.51 37.55
C GLY A 316 -2.83 -6.30 37.18
N THR A 317 -2.10 -6.41 36.07
CA THR A 317 -1.34 -5.31 35.51
C THR A 317 -1.62 -5.26 34.02
N LEU A 318 -2.01 -4.07 33.55
CA LEU A 318 -2.36 -3.78 32.18
C LEU A 318 -1.30 -2.80 31.62
N SER A 319 -0.47 -3.28 30.69
CA SER A 319 0.55 -2.47 30.03
C SER A 319 0.07 -1.99 28.66
N GLY A 320 0.37 -0.75 28.30
CA GLY A 320 0.04 -0.19 26.98
C GLY A 320 0.85 1.04 26.62
N ILE A 321 0.65 1.55 25.41
CA ILE A 321 1.40 2.66 24.84
C ILE A 321 0.46 3.84 24.58
N VAL A 322 0.85 5.03 25.01
CA VAL A 322 0.09 6.25 24.70
C VAL A 322 0.23 6.61 23.22
N LYS A 323 -0.87 6.92 22.54
CA LYS A 323 -0.90 7.32 21.12
C LYS A 323 -1.17 8.80 20.90
N ASP A 324 -1.95 9.45 21.77
CA ASP A 324 -2.25 10.89 21.68
C ASP A 324 -2.65 11.47 23.06
N LYS A 325 -2.92 12.79 23.12
CA LYS A 325 -3.45 13.49 24.30
C LYS A 325 -4.83 12.95 24.70
N ASP A 326 -5.30 13.29 25.90
CA ASP A 326 -6.64 12.91 26.41
C ASP A 326 -6.89 11.39 26.41
N ILE A 327 -5.91 10.66 26.93
CA ILE A 327 -6.01 9.20 27.05
C ILE A 327 -7.17 8.83 27.95
N LEU A 328 -7.92 7.82 27.51
CA LEU A 328 -8.90 7.15 28.34
C LEU A 328 -8.71 5.65 28.21
N VAL A 329 -8.55 4.97 29.34
CA VAL A 329 -8.56 3.50 29.41
C VAL A 329 -9.72 3.08 30.28
N GLU A 330 -10.63 2.28 29.74
CA GLU A 330 -11.75 1.68 30.45
C GLU A 330 -11.47 0.19 30.61
N VAL A 331 -11.50 -0.29 31.85
CA VAL A 331 -11.49 -1.72 32.16
C VAL A 331 -12.88 -2.08 32.62
N SER A 332 -13.51 -3.04 31.96
CA SER A 332 -14.90 -3.42 32.21
C SER A 332 -15.11 -4.93 32.25
N LEU A 333 -16.20 -5.34 32.87
CA LEU A 333 -16.69 -6.71 32.84
C LEU A 333 -18.19 -6.73 32.60
N GLY A 334 -18.60 -7.25 31.45
CA GLY A 334 -19.99 -7.30 30.99
C GLY A 334 -20.66 -5.93 30.91
N ASN A 335 -19.87 -4.85 30.88
CA ASN A 335 -20.29 -3.45 31.02
C ASN A 335 -21.15 -3.15 32.27
N LEU A 336 -21.19 -4.04 33.26
CA LEU A 336 -21.86 -3.84 34.55
C LEU A 336 -20.91 -3.29 35.60
N ILE A 337 -19.68 -3.79 35.58
CA ILE A 337 -18.58 -3.34 36.43
C ILE A 337 -17.58 -2.68 35.51
N PHE A 338 -17.30 -1.40 35.71
CA PHE A 338 -16.30 -0.70 34.91
C PHE A 338 -15.61 0.38 35.75
N GLU A 339 -14.39 0.70 35.37
CA GLU A 339 -13.68 1.86 35.88
C GLU A 339 -12.87 2.49 34.74
N ARG A 340 -12.65 3.80 34.85
CA ARG A 340 -11.93 4.59 33.85
C ARG A 340 -10.68 5.20 34.45
N TYR A 341 -9.61 5.10 33.69
CA TYR A 341 -8.34 5.71 33.97
C TYR A 341 -8.06 6.79 32.92
N SER A 342 -7.92 8.03 33.39
CA SER A 342 -7.67 9.22 32.57
C SER A 342 -6.58 10.07 33.21
N PRO A 343 -5.31 9.81 32.91
CA PRO A 343 -4.20 10.59 33.45
C PRO A 343 -4.14 11.98 32.81
N GLY A 344 -3.51 12.93 33.50
CA GLY A 344 -3.13 14.20 32.88
C GLY A 344 -2.13 13.97 31.74
N THR A 345 -2.11 14.86 30.75
CA THR A 345 -1.04 14.84 29.73
C THR A 345 0.03 15.85 30.12
N SER A 346 1.24 15.38 30.44
CA SER A 346 2.39 16.26 30.53
C SER A 346 2.77 16.69 29.11
N GLU A 347 2.96 18.00 28.86
CA GLU A 347 3.60 18.44 27.61
C GLU A 347 5.01 17.88 27.58
N GLY A 348 5.20 16.72 26.94
CA GLY A 348 6.51 16.10 26.91
C GLY A 348 6.48 14.59 26.85
N ALA A 349 5.94 14.06 25.77
CA ALA A 349 6.39 12.90 25.02
C ALA A 349 5.29 12.69 23.99
N GLY A 350 5.69 12.27 22.82
CA GLY A 350 4.81 12.06 21.70
C GLY A 350 5.55 12.18 20.41
N ILE A 351 5.26 11.25 19.50
CA ILE A 351 5.36 11.57 18.09
C ILE A 351 4.22 12.57 17.82
N SER A 352 4.45 13.82 18.21
CA SER A 352 3.76 14.91 17.56
C SER A 352 4.47 15.08 16.22
N SER A 353 3.85 14.68 15.11
CA SER A 353 3.98 15.54 13.93
C SER A 353 3.15 16.79 14.20
N GLN A 354 3.57 17.60 15.18
CA GLN A 354 3.10 18.97 15.27
C GLN A 354 3.77 19.66 14.08
N LYS A 355 2.96 20.09 13.11
CA LYS A 355 3.37 21.13 12.15
C LYS A 355 3.57 22.43 12.92
N VAL A 356 4.63 22.50 13.70
CA VAL A 356 5.18 23.72 14.29
C VAL A 356 6.70 23.56 14.26
N GLY A 357 7.27 23.76 13.07
CA GLY A 357 8.71 23.58 12.78
C GLY A 357 9.12 22.13 12.49
N GLU A 358 10.08 21.95 11.59
CA GLU A 358 10.58 20.69 11.00
C GLU A 358 11.18 19.64 11.96
N ILE A 359 10.94 19.72 13.28
CA ILE A 359 11.57 18.89 14.30
C ILE A 359 10.70 17.67 14.66
N ILE A 360 11.21 16.47 14.44
CA ILE A 360 10.60 15.18 14.78
C ILE A 360 11.09 14.71 16.15
N ARG A 361 10.20 14.12 16.95
CA ARG A 361 10.53 13.51 18.27
C ARG A 361 10.18 12.02 18.28
N ILE A 362 11.07 11.18 18.79
CA ILE A 362 10.97 9.71 18.83
C ILE A 362 11.36 9.21 20.22
N SER A 363 10.55 8.32 20.79
CA SER A 363 10.96 7.58 21.99
C SER A 363 11.52 6.20 21.62
N SER A 364 12.62 5.82 22.28
CA SER A 364 13.28 4.53 22.09
C SER A 364 13.80 3.95 23.39
N GLN A 365 13.95 2.62 23.41
CA GLN A 365 14.41 1.85 24.56
C GLN A 365 15.58 0.96 24.14
N GLY A 366 16.55 0.78 25.03
CA GLY A 366 17.67 -0.15 24.88
C GLY A 366 17.93 -0.90 26.19
N VAL A 367 18.42 -2.14 26.08
CA VAL A 367 18.59 -3.05 27.21
C VAL A 367 19.92 -3.78 27.10
N ALA A 368 20.90 -3.39 27.92
CA ALA A 368 22.24 -3.99 27.88
C ALA A 368 22.84 -4.15 29.28
N THR A 369 23.92 -4.93 29.38
CA THR A 369 24.62 -5.12 30.66
C THR A 369 25.37 -3.88 31.13
N GLN A 370 25.79 -3.02 30.18
CA GLN A 370 26.40 -1.73 30.47
C GLN A 370 25.47 -0.58 30.10
N ARG A 371 25.54 0.50 30.88
CA ARG A 371 24.72 1.69 30.69
C ARG A 371 24.88 2.32 29.31
N ASN A 372 26.12 2.47 28.84
CA ASN A 372 26.41 3.11 27.55
C ASN A 372 25.95 2.25 26.37
N GLU A 373 26.09 0.92 26.48
CA GLU A 373 25.57 -0.03 25.48
C GLU A 373 24.03 0.06 25.40
N ALA A 374 23.34 0.20 26.52
CA ALA A 374 21.88 0.35 26.54
C ALA A 374 21.42 1.68 25.91
N ILE A 375 22.20 2.76 26.08
CA ILE A 375 21.96 4.03 25.37
C ILE A 375 22.19 3.87 23.87
N GLU A 376 23.28 3.20 23.47
CA GLU A 376 23.62 2.94 22.08
C GLU A 376 22.52 2.12 21.37
N GLU A 377 22.03 1.04 22.00
CA GLU A 377 20.91 0.25 21.49
C GLU A 377 19.64 1.10 21.30
N ALA A 378 19.33 1.96 22.28
CA ALA A 378 18.19 2.85 22.21
C ALA A 378 18.32 3.86 21.06
N LEU A 379 19.53 4.39 20.82
CA LEU A 379 19.81 5.30 19.71
C LEU A 379 19.77 4.59 18.36
N ILE A 380 20.28 3.36 18.23
CA ILE A 380 20.14 2.55 17.00
C ILE A 380 18.66 2.34 16.69
N LEU A 381 17.85 2.01 17.70
CA LEU A 381 16.40 1.88 17.54
C LEU A 381 15.75 3.20 17.13
N ALA A 382 16.21 4.33 17.66
CA ALA A 382 15.75 5.66 17.26
C ALA A 382 16.08 5.96 15.78
N VAL A 383 17.28 5.62 15.32
CA VAL A 383 17.69 5.75 13.90
C VAL A 383 16.77 4.93 12.99
N LYS A 384 16.49 3.67 13.33
CA LYS A 384 15.57 2.81 12.56
C LYS A 384 14.18 3.44 12.47
N LYS A 385 13.64 3.92 13.58
CA LYS A 385 12.34 4.59 13.63
C LYS A 385 12.34 5.90 12.83
N ALA A 386 13.41 6.69 12.93
CA ALA A 386 13.57 7.94 12.20
C ALA A 386 13.56 7.72 10.68
N ILE A 387 14.32 6.73 10.21
CA ILE A 387 14.33 6.35 8.79
C ILE A 387 12.95 5.84 8.36
N GLY A 388 12.30 5.06 9.22
CA GLY A 388 10.92 4.60 9.02
C GLY A 388 9.95 5.76 8.79
N ILE A 389 10.04 6.81 9.62
CA ILE A 389 9.19 8.01 9.51
C ILE A 389 9.54 8.84 8.27
N VAL A 390 10.82 9.06 7.99
CA VAL A 390 11.27 9.99 6.95
C VAL A 390 11.13 9.40 5.54
N PHE A 391 11.42 8.10 5.37
CA PHE A 391 11.53 7.45 4.06
C PHE A 391 10.51 6.33 3.82
N SER A 392 10.06 5.62 4.86
CA SER A 392 9.22 4.42 4.69
C SER A 392 7.71 4.70 4.87
N GLN A 393 7.36 5.66 5.74
CA GLN A 393 6.02 5.84 6.34
C GLN A 393 5.51 4.60 7.11
N ASP A 394 6.37 3.61 7.30
CA ASP A 394 6.13 2.40 8.09
C ASP A 394 7.35 2.16 8.99
N VAL A 395 7.14 2.36 10.29
CA VAL A 395 8.18 2.26 11.33
C VAL A 395 8.47 0.80 11.70
N ASN A 396 7.47 -0.07 11.59
CA ASN A 396 7.58 -1.46 12.04
C ASN A 396 8.39 -2.31 11.06
N LEU A 397 8.32 -1.97 9.77
CA LEU A 397 9.03 -2.65 8.69
C LEU A 397 10.55 -2.74 8.91
N LEU A 398 11.14 -1.75 9.59
CA LEU A 398 12.60 -1.59 9.69
C LEU A 398 13.21 -2.14 10.98
N LEU A 399 12.39 -2.51 11.97
CA LEU A 399 12.89 -2.82 13.32
C LEU A 399 13.79 -4.07 13.34
N SER A 400 13.49 -5.06 12.49
CA SER A 400 14.20 -6.34 12.39
C SER A 400 15.43 -6.32 11.49
N ILE A 401 15.70 -5.20 10.81
CA ILE A 401 16.80 -5.05 9.85
C ILE A 401 18.01 -4.43 10.57
N PRO A 402 19.24 -4.94 10.37
CA PRO A 402 20.44 -4.29 10.92
C PRO A 402 20.67 -2.91 10.27
N VAL A 403 21.50 -2.07 10.88
CA VAL A 403 21.84 -0.75 10.34
C VAL A 403 23.35 -0.66 10.12
N ASP A 404 23.75 -0.08 9.00
CA ASP A 404 25.15 0.17 8.65
C ASP A 404 25.81 1.09 9.68
N LYS A 405 27.03 0.74 10.08
CA LYS A 405 27.75 1.45 11.15
C LYS A 405 28.06 2.90 10.80
N ASP A 406 28.40 3.18 9.54
CA ASP A 406 28.66 4.55 9.10
C ASP A 406 27.40 5.42 9.20
N LEU A 407 26.24 4.82 8.92
CA LEU A 407 24.94 5.46 9.03
C LEU A 407 24.60 5.75 10.50
N ILE A 408 24.81 4.78 11.40
CA ILE A 408 24.64 4.96 12.86
C ILE A 408 25.53 6.10 13.37
N ASN A 409 26.83 6.03 13.10
CA ASN A 409 27.82 6.97 13.64
C ASN A 409 27.55 8.41 13.22
N ALA A 410 27.18 8.61 11.94
CA ALA A 410 26.86 9.93 11.43
C ALA A 410 25.51 10.46 11.99
N LEU A 411 24.49 9.60 12.07
CA LEU A 411 23.16 10.02 12.48
C LEU A 411 23.07 10.29 13.98
N PHE A 412 23.89 9.64 14.82
CA PHE A 412 23.96 9.97 16.25
C PHE A 412 24.30 11.44 16.49
N GLY A 413 25.13 12.05 15.65
CA GLY A 413 25.52 13.46 15.78
C GLY A 413 24.40 14.47 15.54
N VAL A 414 23.34 14.10 14.81
CA VAL A 414 22.18 14.97 14.55
C VAL A 414 20.99 14.66 15.46
N LEU A 415 21.05 13.56 16.22
CA LEU A 415 20.02 13.15 17.16
C LEU A 415 20.29 13.79 18.52
N LYS A 416 19.42 14.71 18.93
CA LYS A 416 19.44 15.26 20.30
C LYS A 416 18.61 14.37 21.20
N TYR A 417 19.25 13.66 22.12
CA TYR A 417 18.54 12.75 23.01
C TYR A 417 18.59 13.19 24.47
N GLU A 418 17.53 12.84 25.19
CA GLU A 418 17.37 13.04 26.63
C GLU A 418 16.98 11.71 27.27
N LEU A 419 17.59 11.39 28.41
CA LEU A 419 17.24 10.23 29.22
C LEU A 419 15.93 10.48 29.96
N VAL A 420 14.93 9.65 29.68
CA VAL A 420 13.58 9.77 30.24
C VAL A 420 13.41 8.83 31.43
N ASN A 421 13.97 7.63 31.32
CA ASN A 421 13.91 6.63 32.38
C ASN A 421 15.16 5.75 32.30
N GLU A 422 15.71 5.39 33.46
CA GLU A 422 16.86 4.51 33.60
C GLU A 422 16.60 3.58 34.78
N LYS A 423 16.61 2.26 34.52
CA LYS A 423 16.37 1.25 35.53
C LYS A 423 17.43 0.16 35.42
N TYR A 424 18.13 -0.13 36.51
CA TYR A 424 19.06 -1.26 36.58
C TYR A 424 18.42 -2.41 37.35
N GLU A 425 18.13 -3.51 36.66
CA GLU A 425 17.54 -4.72 37.25
C GLU A 425 18.17 -5.98 36.65
N ASN A 426 18.35 -7.01 37.47
CA ASN A 426 18.85 -8.32 37.07
C ASN A 426 20.17 -8.28 36.26
N GLY A 427 21.08 -7.35 36.59
CA GLY A 427 22.36 -7.22 35.89
C GLY A 427 22.30 -6.49 34.53
N THR A 428 21.17 -5.86 34.22
CA THR A 428 20.96 -5.13 32.96
C THR A 428 20.42 -3.73 33.20
N TYR A 429 20.91 -2.77 32.42
CA TYR A 429 20.35 -1.43 32.29
C TYR A 429 19.23 -1.47 31.28
N ASN A 430 18.06 -0.98 31.68
CA ASN A 430 16.93 -0.72 30.81
C ASN A 430 16.74 0.81 30.74
N ILE A 431 17.02 1.36 29.57
CA ILE A 431 17.08 2.81 29.36
C ILE A 431 16.05 3.21 28.31
N VAL A 432 15.28 4.25 28.62
CA VAL A 432 14.35 4.91 27.71
C VAL A 432 14.84 6.32 27.45
N ILE A 433 14.99 6.66 26.17
CA ILE A 433 15.39 8.00 25.71
C ILE A 433 14.30 8.61 24.83
N ASN A 434 14.21 9.94 24.89
CA ASN A 434 13.51 10.74 23.89
C ASN A 434 14.56 11.36 22.98
N VAL A 435 14.37 11.22 21.69
CA VAL A 435 15.28 11.70 20.64
C VAL A 435 14.54 12.73 19.80
N SER A 436 15.21 13.81 19.43
CA SER A 436 14.69 14.84 18.55
C SER A 436 15.68 15.20 17.44
N PHE A 437 15.18 15.49 16.24
CA PHE A 437 15.99 15.86 15.08
C PHE A 437 15.20 16.69 14.08
N ASN A 438 15.87 17.52 13.27
CA ASN A 438 15.25 18.19 12.13
C ASN A 438 15.10 17.19 10.97
N ARG A 439 13.90 17.09 10.39
CA ARG A 439 13.56 16.16 9.32
C ARG A 439 14.45 16.31 8.09
N ASP A 440 14.64 17.55 7.64
CA ASP A 440 15.32 17.82 6.38
C ASP A 440 16.83 17.68 6.55
N GLU A 441 17.40 18.15 7.66
CA GLU A 441 18.81 17.89 8.01
C GLU A 441 19.11 16.39 8.10
N PHE A 442 18.22 15.61 8.71
CA PHE A 442 18.36 14.15 8.80
C PHE A 442 18.27 13.49 7.43
N LYS A 443 17.29 13.89 6.61
CA LYS A 443 17.12 13.37 5.25
C LYS A 443 18.33 13.67 4.36
N ASP A 444 18.85 14.90 4.43
CA ASP A 444 20.02 15.33 3.68
C ASP A 444 21.26 14.56 4.11
N LEU A 445 21.43 14.33 5.41
CA LEU A 445 22.55 13.55 5.93
C LEU A 445 22.51 12.09 5.46
N VAL A 446 21.35 11.43 5.53
CA VAL A 446 21.17 10.06 4.99
C VAL A 446 21.49 10.01 3.50
N THR A 447 20.98 10.99 2.74
CA THR A 447 21.21 11.11 1.30
C THR A 447 22.69 11.29 0.99
N LYS A 448 23.39 12.13 1.75
CA LYS A 448 24.82 12.39 1.62
C LYS A 448 25.65 11.14 1.90
N ILE A 449 25.36 10.42 2.99
CA ILE A 449 26.08 9.18 3.36
C ILE A 449 25.98 8.16 2.23
N ILE A 450 24.76 7.89 1.74
CA ILE A 450 24.55 6.94 0.64
C ILE A 450 25.25 7.41 -0.63
N SER A 451 25.19 8.71 -0.95
CA SER A 451 25.83 9.28 -2.14
C SER A 451 27.36 9.21 -2.09
N GLN A 452 27.96 9.25 -0.90
CA GLN A 452 29.41 9.17 -0.69
C GLN A 452 29.98 7.74 -0.71
N LYS A 453 29.13 6.71 -0.64
CA LYS A 453 29.60 5.31 -0.73
C LYS A 453 30.26 5.02 -2.09
N PRO A 454 31.12 3.98 -2.19
CA PRO A 454 31.76 3.60 -3.44
C PRO A 454 30.77 3.41 -4.59
N VAL A 455 31.24 3.64 -5.83
CA VAL A 455 30.41 3.44 -7.04
C VAL A 455 29.95 1.99 -7.10
N GLY A 456 28.67 1.81 -7.42
CA GLY A 456 28.05 0.48 -7.50
C GLY A 456 27.77 -0.20 -6.17
N TYR A 457 28.06 0.41 -5.00
CA TYR A 457 27.83 -0.21 -3.70
C TYR A 457 26.37 -0.69 -3.54
N ALA A 458 26.17 -2.00 -3.40
CA ALA A 458 24.85 -2.60 -3.55
C ALA A 458 24.53 -3.68 -2.51
N VAL A 459 23.23 -3.85 -2.24
CA VAL A 459 22.68 -5.07 -1.61
C VAL A 459 22.25 -6.02 -2.72
N ILE A 460 22.60 -7.29 -2.62
CA ILE A 460 22.11 -8.34 -3.53
C ILE A 460 20.96 -9.11 -2.86
N VAL A 461 19.86 -9.32 -3.58
CA VAL A 461 18.68 -10.04 -3.09
C VAL A 461 18.32 -11.09 -4.11
N VAL A 462 18.52 -12.36 -3.78
CA VAL A 462 18.24 -13.48 -4.69
C VAL A 462 17.05 -14.27 -4.18
N ASN A 463 15.99 -14.28 -4.99
CA ASN A 463 14.74 -14.97 -4.72
C ASN A 463 14.67 -16.26 -5.55
N ASN A 464 14.22 -17.35 -4.91
CA ASN A 464 13.99 -18.66 -5.53
C ASN A 464 15.23 -19.37 -6.09
N ASP A 465 16.43 -19.11 -5.54
CA ASP A 465 17.64 -19.87 -5.90
C ASP A 465 17.66 -21.26 -5.23
N GLN A 466 16.83 -22.17 -5.74
CA GLN A 466 16.60 -23.50 -5.18
C GLN A 466 17.86 -24.36 -5.07
N TYR A 467 18.82 -24.19 -5.99
CA TYR A 467 20.06 -24.96 -6.02
C TYR A 467 21.26 -24.22 -5.40
N GLY A 468 21.10 -22.93 -5.06
CA GLY A 468 22.14 -22.13 -4.39
C GLY A 468 23.35 -21.76 -5.26
N TYR A 469 23.22 -21.80 -6.60
CA TYR A 469 24.33 -21.50 -7.52
C TYR A 469 24.31 -20.06 -8.04
N ILE A 470 23.17 -19.36 -8.00
CA ILE A 470 23.04 -18.03 -8.59
C ILE A 470 23.65 -16.97 -7.68
N GLU A 471 23.29 -16.98 -6.39
CA GLU A 471 23.80 -15.99 -5.43
C GLU A 471 25.34 -15.96 -5.37
N PRO A 472 26.07 -17.08 -5.20
CA PRO A 472 27.53 -17.04 -5.10
C PRO A 472 28.21 -16.59 -6.40
N ILE A 473 27.65 -16.94 -7.57
CA ILE A 473 28.25 -16.55 -8.86
C ILE A 473 28.07 -15.06 -9.12
N PHE A 474 26.91 -14.50 -8.81
CA PHE A 474 26.71 -13.05 -8.89
C PHE A 474 27.60 -12.31 -7.88
N GLU A 475 27.68 -12.78 -6.62
CA GLU A 475 28.56 -12.21 -5.60
C GLU A 475 30.01 -12.16 -6.11
N ASN A 476 30.55 -13.29 -6.58
CA ASN A 476 31.92 -13.38 -7.07
C ASN A 476 32.17 -12.44 -8.26
N LYS A 477 31.35 -12.51 -9.31
CA LYS A 477 31.55 -11.68 -10.52
C LYS A 477 31.44 -10.19 -10.24
N LEU A 478 30.54 -9.78 -9.33
CA LEU A 478 30.41 -8.38 -8.92
C LEU A 478 31.63 -7.90 -8.11
N LEU A 479 32.08 -8.70 -7.14
CA LEU A 479 33.26 -8.39 -6.31
C LEU A 479 34.55 -8.34 -7.15
N GLU A 480 34.78 -9.31 -8.02
CA GLU A 480 35.91 -9.33 -8.97
C GLU A 480 35.93 -8.11 -9.87
N SER A 481 34.76 -7.56 -10.18
CA SER A 481 34.59 -6.36 -10.99
C SER A 481 34.76 -5.06 -10.19
N GLY A 482 35.06 -5.12 -8.90
CA GLY A 482 35.23 -3.97 -8.01
C GLY A 482 33.92 -3.36 -7.50
N ILE A 483 32.80 -4.08 -7.58
CA ILE A 483 31.53 -3.67 -6.99
C ILE A 483 31.51 -4.13 -5.53
N ASN A 484 31.42 -3.18 -4.59
CA ASN A 484 31.28 -3.51 -3.18
C ASN A 484 29.86 -3.99 -2.87
N LEU A 485 29.75 -5.02 -2.04
CA LEU A 485 28.46 -5.58 -1.61
C LEU A 485 28.28 -5.43 -0.10
N VAL A 486 27.02 -5.25 0.31
CA VAL A 486 26.62 -5.31 1.72
C VAL A 486 26.75 -6.76 2.23
N SER A 487 26.88 -6.93 3.55
CA SER A 487 27.00 -8.25 4.17
C SER A 487 25.86 -9.20 3.77
N LYS A 488 26.22 -10.47 3.58
CA LYS A 488 25.28 -11.55 3.22
C LYS A 488 24.15 -11.72 4.25
N GLU A 489 24.44 -11.46 5.52
CA GLU A 489 23.43 -11.50 6.58
C GLU A 489 22.32 -10.46 6.35
N TYR A 490 22.70 -9.23 5.95
CA TYR A 490 21.74 -8.19 5.61
C TYR A 490 20.92 -8.59 4.39
N SER A 491 21.58 -9.02 3.31
CA SER A 491 20.96 -9.46 2.05
C SER A 491 19.88 -10.52 2.26
N ARG A 492 20.15 -11.52 3.13
CA ARG A 492 19.18 -12.57 3.48
C ARG A 492 17.92 -12.06 4.17
N LYS A 493 18.01 -10.99 4.97
CA LYS A 493 16.82 -10.37 5.60
C LYS A 493 15.89 -9.73 4.57
N LEU A 494 16.41 -9.37 3.40
CA LEU A 494 15.64 -8.78 2.31
C LEU A 494 15.09 -9.82 1.31
N ALA A 495 15.61 -11.05 1.31
CA ALA A 495 15.24 -12.14 0.39
C ALA A 495 13.82 -12.70 0.54
N GLN A 496 13.00 -12.15 1.43
CA GLN A 496 11.56 -12.44 1.52
C GLN A 496 10.68 -11.40 0.82
N TYR A 497 11.29 -10.34 0.28
CA TYR A 497 10.60 -9.23 -0.38
C TYR A 497 10.94 -9.21 -1.86
N SER A 498 9.92 -8.96 -2.68
CA SER A 498 10.05 -8.91 -4.14
C SER A 498 9.56 -7.60 -4.76
N ASP A 499 8.96 -6.73 -3.95
CA ASP A 499 8.47 -5.40 -4.35
C ASP A 499 9.62 -4.37 -4.30
N PRO A 500 9.91 -3.66 -5.40
CA PRO A 500 11.00 -2.68 -5.48
C PRO A 500 10.89 -1.50 -4.49
N ASN A 501 9.67 -1.04 -4.20
CA ASN A 501 9.44 0.06 -3.26
C ASN A 501 9.68 -0.38 -1.82
N ILE A 502 9.33 -1.62 -1.47
CA ILE A 502 9.62 -2.18 -0.14
C ILE A 502 11.13 -2.46 -0.01
N LEU A 503 11.74 -3.06 -1.03
CA LEU A 503 13.17 -3.38 -1.04
C LEU A 503 14.06 -2.14 -0.91
N SER A 504 13.74 -1.06 -1.62
CA SER A 504 14.48 0.20 -1.51
C SER A 504 14.39 0.80 -0.11
N LYS A 505 13.19 0.86 0.48
CA LYS A 505 12.98 1.33 1.88
C LYS A 505 13.81 0.51 2.88
N LEU A 506 13.79 -0.81 2.75
CA LEU A 506 14.57 -1.72 3.60
C LEU A 506 16.07 -1.53 3.41
N ALA A 507 16.53 -1.29 2.18
CA ALA A 507 17.94 -1.15 1.87
C ALA A 507 18.56 0.18 2.34
N ILE A 508 17.77 1.21 2.67
CA ILE A 508 18.31 2.47 3.21
C ILE A 508 19.18 2.24 4.46
N LEU A 509 18.80 1.30 5.34
CA LEU A 509 19.58 0.99 6.54
C LEU A 509 20.94 0.36 6.24
N SER A 510 21.16 -0.19 5.04
CA SER A 510 22.47 -0.72 4.61
C SER A 510 23.44 0.33 4.09
N ALA A 511 22.97 1.57 3.93
CA ALA A 511 23.67 2.63 3.23
C ALA A 511 24.04 2.31 1.76
N ALA A 512 23.53 1.21 1.17
CA ALA A 512 23.80 0.87 -0.22
C ALA A 512 23.18 1.89 -1.18
N LYS A 513 23.86 2.12 -2.30
CA LYS A 513 23.34 2.94 -3.40
C LYS A 513 22.26 2.22 -4.19
N TYR A 514 22.39 0.90 -4.32
CA TYR A 514 21.49 0.08 -5.11
C TYR A 514 21.03 -1.19 -4.40
N VAL A 515 19.90 -1.71 -4.84
CA VAL A 515 19.45 -3.09 -4.59
C VAL A 515 19.46 -3.84 -5.92
N ILE A 516 20.16 -4.96 -5.97
CA ILE A 516 20.15 -5.89 -7.11
C ILE A 516 19.18 -7.01 -6.75
N ASN A 517 17.96 -6.94 -7.27
CA ASN A 517 16.91 -7.93 -7.05
C ASN A 517 16.92 -8.95 -8.18
N ILE A 518 17.14 -10.23 -7.85
CA ILE A 518 17.27 -11.33 -8.80
C ILE A 518 16.14 -12.32 -8.51
N LYS A 519 15.26 -12.55 -9.50
CA LYS A 519 14.24 -13.58 -9.44
C LYS A 519 14.67 -14.75 -10.33
N VAL A 520 14.82 -15.91 -9.71
CA VAL A 520 15.27 -17.13 -10.37
C VAL A 520 14.08 -18.03 -10.69
N ASN A 521 14.05 -18.57 -11.90
CA ASN A 521 13.09 -19.60 -12.29
C ASN A 521 13.83 -20.71 -13.06
N TYR A 522 13.52 -21.96 -12.71
CA TYR A 522 14.14 -23.16 -13.26
C TYR A 522 13.09 -23.99 -14.00
N GLY A 523 13.43 -24.39 -15.23
CA GLY A 523 12.73 -25.46 -15.95
C GLY A 523 13.61 -26.70 -16.00
N GLU A 524 13.07 -27.86 -15.65
CA GLU A 524 13.82 -29.12 -15.67
C GLU A 524 13.12 -30.20 -16.49
N ALA A 525 13.91 -30.94 -17.28
CA ALA A 525 13.44 -32.10 -18.01
C ALA A 525 14.51 -33.19 -18.02
N TYR A 526 14.13 -34.44 -17.78
CA TYR A 526 15.04 -35.58 -17.86
C TYR A 526 14.76 -36.39 -19.12
N SER A 527 15.80 -36.62 -19.93
CA SER A 527 15.72 -37.55 -21.07
C SER A 527 16.24 -38.92 -20.65
N SER A 528 15.34 -39.89 -20.54
CA SER A 528 15.67 -41.28 -20.21
C SER A 528 16.50 -41.96 -21.30
N GLU A 529 16.29 -41.59 -22.56
CA GLU A 529 16.99 -42.14 -23.73
C GLU A 529 18.48 -41.79 -23.73
N TYR A 530 18.82 -40.54 -23.43
CA TYR A 530 20.20 -40.06 -23.42
C TYR A 530 20.83 -40.03 -22.02
N LYS A 531 20.07 -40.35 -20.97
CA LYS A 531 20.48 -40.28 -19.55
C LYS A 531 21.04 -38.91 -19.15
N ILE A 532 20.41 -37.84 -19.62
CA ILE A 532 20.82 -36.46 -19.36
C ILE A 532 19.67 -35.62 -18.81
N TRP A 533 20.02 -34.65 -17.97
CA TRP A 533 19.15 -33.57 -17.52
C TRP A 533 19.29 -32.37 -18.43
N SER A 534 18.18 -31.79 -18.85
CA SER A 534 18.09 -30.48 -19.49
C SER A 534 17.58 -29.48 -18.46
N MET A 535 18.36 -28.43 -18.24
CA MET A 535 18.03 -27.34 -17.32
C MET A 535 17.85 -26.07 -18.13
N ARG A 536 16.72 -25.39 -17.96
CA ARG A 536 16.46 -24.03 -18.45
C ARG A 536 16.54 -23.07 -17.28
N LEU A 537 17.38 -22.06 -17.38
CA LEU A 537 17.51 -21.00 -16.38
C LEU A 537 16.87 -19.73 -16.93
N PHE A 538 15.93 -19.16 -16.19
CA PHE A 538 15.38 -17.84 -16.45
C PHE A 538 15.65 -16.93 -15.24
N LEU A 539 16.30 -15.79 -15.49
CA LEU A 539 16.56 -14.77 -14.48
C LEU A 539 15.89 -13.47 -14.88
N ASN A 540 15.19 -12.84 -13.93
CA ASN A 540 14.80 -11.44 -14.02
C ASN A 540 15.63 -10.66 -13.00
N VAL A 541 16.46 -9.74 -13.48
CA VAL A 541 17.35 -8.92 -12.64
C VAL A 541 16.95 -7.47 -12.73
N GLN A 542 16.75 -6.84 -11.57
CA GLN A 542 16.42 -5.44 -11.43
C GLN A 542 17.49 -4.74 -10.59
N ILE A 543 18.00 -3.60 -11.08
CA ILE A 543 18.81 -2.67 -10.31
C ILE A 543 17.88 -1.56 -9.84
N ILE A 544 17.76 -1.37 -8.54
CA ILE A 544 16.84 -0.41 -7.92
C ILE A 544 17.68 0.63 -7.18
N ASN A 545 17.38 1.91 -7.36
CA ASN A 545 18.02 2.98 -6.60
C ASN A 545 17.45 3.01 -5.18
N THR A 546 18.31 2.89 -4.16
CA THR A 546 17.88 2.77 -2.75
C THR A 546 17.11 3.99 -2.24
N LEU A 547 17.50 5.21 -2.66
CA LEU A 547 16.89 6.45 -2.16
C LEU A 547 15.54 6.75 -2.79
N THR A 548 15.37 6.41 -4.07
CA THR A 548 14.18 6.77 -4.86
C THR A 548 13.21 5.62 -5.07
N GLY A 549 13.64 4.37 -4.88
CA GLY A 549 12.86 3.17 -5.20
C GLY A 549 12.67 2.90 -6.69
N GLN A 550 13.23 3.74 -7.56
CA GLN A 550 13.09 3.58 -9.00
C GLN A 550 13.93 2.40 -9.52
N ILE A 551 13.33 1.61 -10.42
CA ILE A 551 14.05 0.59 -11.18
C ILE A 551 14.90 1.31 -12.22
N VAL A 552 16.19 1.27 -11.99
CA VAL A 552 17.24 1.88 -12.81
C VAL A 552 17.47 1.06 -14.07
N LYS A 553 17.44 -0.26 -13.93
CA LYS A 553 17.63 -1.22 -15.02
C LYS A 553 16.85 -2.48 -14.71
N SER A 554 16.23 -3.06 -15.74
CA SER A 554 15.64 -4.40 -15.67
C SER A 554 16.12 -5.19 -16.87
N GLU A 555 16.67 -6.37 -16.63
CA GLU A 555 17.21 -7.25 -17.67
C GLU A 555 16.78 -8.68 -17.41
N ASN A 556 16.51 -9.42 -18.49
CA ASN A 556 16.17 -10.83 -18.44
C ASN A 556 17.29 -11.65 -19.04
N PHE A 557 17.62 -12.76 -18.39
CA PHE A 557 18.50 -13.78 -18.93
C PHE A 557 17.72 -15.07 -19.08
N GLU A 558 17.92 -15.74 -20.20
CA GLU A 558 17.37 -17.07 -20.41
C GLU A 558 18.38 -17.93 -21.16
N ASP A 559 18.61 -19.15 -20.69
CA ASP A 559 19.40 -20.12 -21.43
C ASP A 559 19.05 -21.57 -21.04
N VAL A 560 19.47 -22.52 -21.88
CA VAL A 560 19.23 -23.95 -21.66
C VAL A 560 20.49 -24.75 -21.95
N ALA A 561 20.80 -25.71 -21.08
CA ALA A 561 21.89 -26.64 -21.30
C ALA A 561 21.55 -28.04 -20.79
N ALA A 562 22.26 -29.03 -21.32
CA ALA A 562 22.14 -30.42 -20.89
C ALA A 562 23.41 -30.95 -20.21
N GLY A 563 23.25 -31.82 -19.22
CA GLY A 563 24.32 -32.40 -18.43
C GLY A 563 23.94 -33.75 -17.82
N ALA A 564 24.95 -34.50 -17.37
CA ALA A 564 24.73 -35.78 -16.69
C ALA A 564 23.96 -35.61 -15.36
N THR A 565 24.07 -34.43 -14.73
CA THR A 565 23.29 -34.02 -13.56
C THR A 565 22.71 -32.62 -13.77
N LYS A 566 21.75 -32.23 -12.92
CA LYS A 566 21.15 -30.88 -12.95
C LYS A 566 22.20 -29.80 -12.70
N GLU A 567 23.12 -30.04 -11.78
CA GLU A 567 24.23 -29.15 -11.43
C GLU A 567 25.21 -28.98 -12.59
N ALA A 568 25.54 -30.08 -13.28
CA ALA A 568 26.41 -30.02 -14.44
C ALA A 568 25.78 -29.25 -15.61
N ALA A 569 24.46 -29.38 -15.81
CA ALA A 569 23.72 -28.61 -16.79
C ALA A 569 23.69 -27.11 -16.42
N LEU A 570 23.37 -26.77 -15.16
CA LEU A 570 23.38 -25.38 -14.67
C LEU A 570 24.76 -24.73 -14.75
N SER A 571 25.81 -25.46 -14.38
CA SER A 571 27.19 -24.97 -14.44
C SER A 571 27.61 -24.61 -15.87
N LYS A 572 27.15 -25.36 -16.89
CA LYS A 572 27.38 -24.99 -18.29
C LYS A 572 26.73 -23.67 -18.67
N ILE A 573 25.52 -23.40 -18.19
CA ILE A 573 24.82 -22.13 -18.42
C ILE A 573 25.57 -20.98 -17.76
N LEU A 574 25.93 -21.13 -16.49
CA LEU A 574 26.54 -20.08 -15.68
C LEU A 574 28.00 -19.77 -16.08
N ASN A 575 28.65 -20.68 -16.80
CA ASN A 575 29.97 -20.49 -17.40
C ASN A 575 29.92 -20.13 -18.89
N SER A 576 28.73 -19.93 -19.47
CA SER A 576 28.59 -19.54 -20.87
C SER A 576 29.06 -18.09 -21.12
N GLU A 577 29.49 -17.83 -22.35
CA GLU A 577 29.82 -16.48 -22.82
C GLU A 577 28.59 -15.57 -22.73
N LYS A 578 27.42 -16.09 -23.09
CA LYS A 578 26.12 -15.41 -22.99
C LYS A 578 25.81 -14.94 -21.57
N PHE A 579 26.06 -15.79 -20.56
CA PHE A 579 25.86 -15.40 -19.16
C PHE A 579 26.89 -14.38 -18.69
N SER A 580 28.15 -14.52 -19.12
CA SER A 580 29.20 -13.55 -18.81
C SER A 580 28.88 -12.16 -19.40
N ASP A 581 28.42 -12.09 -20.65
CA ASP A 581 27.98 -10.85 -21.30
C ASP A 581 26.79 -10.21 -20.59
N PHE A 582 25.83 -11.04 -20.14
CA PHE A 582 24.69 -10.58 -19.36
C PHE A 582 25.13 -9.92 -18.04
N ILE A 583 26.03 -10.56 -17.30
CA ILE A 583 26.56 -10.00 -16.04
C ILE A 583 27.38 -8.72 -16.29
N ASN A 584 28.20 -8.71 -17.34
CA ASN A 584 28.99 -7.52 -17.70
C ASN A 584 28.12 -6.30 -17.99
N LYS A 585 26.99 -6.47 -18.69
CA LYS A 585 26.01 -5.37 -18.90
C LYS A 585 25.48 -4.80 -17.58
N LEU A 586 25.20 -5.65 -16.60
CA LEU A 586 24.74 -5.21 -15.28
C LEU A 586 25.84 -4.47 -14.51
N ILE A 587 27.09 -4.96 -14.58
CA ILE A 587 28.26 -4.32 -13.97
C ILE A 587 28.49 -2.94 -14.58
N GLU A 588 28.42 -2.81 -15.89
CA GLU A 588 28.56 -1.52 -16.57
C GLU A 588 27.52 -0.52 -16.08
N GLU A 589 26.25 -0.93 -15.93
CA GLU A 589 25.21 -0.07 -15.38
C GLU A 589 25.48 0.34 -13.92
N LEU A 590 25.99 -0.57 -13.07
CA LEU A 590 26.34 -0.25 -11.68
C LEU A 590 27.56 0.68 -11.56
N LYS A 591 28.49 0.61 -12.53
CA LYS A 591 29.69 1.45 -12.61
C LYS A 591 29.42 2.82 -13.19
N LYS A 592 28.31 3.00 -13.91
CA LYS A 592 27.92 4.34 -14.31
C LYS A 592 27.75 5.18 -13.04
N PRO A 593 28.41 6.35 -12.94
CA PRO A 593 28.01 7.30 -11.95
C PRO A 593 26.58 7.67 -12.29
N TYR A 594 25.61 7.09 -11.58
CA TYR A 594 24.31 7.73 -11.50
C TYR A 594 24.60 9.04 -10.82
N SER A 595 24.74 10.08 -11.64
CA SER A 595 24.66 11.44 -11.19
C SER A 595 23.20 11.68 -10.76
N SER A 596 22.81 11.11 -9.63
CA SER A 596 22.13 11.90 -8.61
C SER A 596 23.18 12.71 -7.85
N ALA A 597 24.13 13.33 -8.56
CA ALA A 597 24.80 14.50 -8.05
C ALA A 597 23.76 15.61 -8.18
N GLU A 598 23.30 16.13 -7.06
CA GLU A 598 23.62 17.52 -6.74
C GLU A 598 24.04 18.35 -7.96
N LYS A 599 23.09 18.69 -8.82
CA LYS A 599 23.09 20.08 -9.27
C LYS A 599 22.65 20.84 -8.04
N SER A 600 23.63 21.41 -7.33
CA SER A 600 23.52 22.37 -6.23
C SER A 600 22.11 22.60 -5.70
N ASN A 601 21.91 22.39 -4.39
CA ASN A 601 20.74 22.85 -3.62
C ASN A 601 20.63 24.39 -3.55
N VAL A 602 20.65 25.03 -4.72
CA VAL A 602 20.05 26.31 -5.00
C VAL A 602 19.17 26.06 -6.21
N VAL A 603 17.91 25.70 -5.95
CA VAL A 603 16.88 25.66 -6.98
C VAL A 603 16.67 27.11 -7.41
N ARG A 604 17.32 27.54 -8.49
CA ARG A 604 17.10 28.88 -9.03
C ARG A 604 15.83 28.88 -9.86
N LYS A 605 15.01 29.91 -9.64
CA LYS A 605 13.88 30.21 -10.51
C LYS A 605 14.42 30.94 -11.74
N ILE A 606 14.12 30.43 -12.92
CA ILE A 606 14.51 31.05 -14.19
C ILE A 606 13.29 31.21 -15.09
N ASN A 607 13.19 32.37 -15.73
CA ASN A 607 12.12 32.69 -16.66
C ASN A 607 12.60 32.46 -18.10
N LEU A 608 11.83 31.72 -18.88
CA LEU A 608 12.05 31.52 -20.29
C LEU A 608 11.00 32.33 -21.05
N LYS A 609 11.44 33.39 -21.72
CA LYS A 609 10.57 34.23 -22.55
C LYS A 609 10.66 33.78 -24.00
N PHE A 610 9.54 33.42 -24.59
CA PHE A 610 9.45 33.00 -25.98
C PHE A 610 8.68 34.06 -26.77
N TYR A 611 9.28 34.57 -27.85
CA TYR A 611 8.58 35.31 -28.88
C TYR A 611 8.15 34.35 -29.97
N PHE A 612 6.89 34.43 -30.39
CA PHE A 612 6.29 33.50 -31.35
C PHE A 612 5.24 34.21 -32.21
N GLU A 613 4.99 33.71 -33.41
CA GLU A 613 3.92 34.21 -34.29
C GLU A 613 2.55 33.60 -33.97
N LYS A 614 2.53 32.45 -33.28
CA LYS A 614 1.30 31.74 -32.89
C LYS A 614 1.29 31.41 -31.42
N SER A 615 0.26 31.86 -30.71
CA SER A 615 0.11 31.68 -29.27
C SER A 615 -0.10 30.22 -28.82
N THR A 616 -0.24 29.27 -29.74
CA THR A 616 -0.25 27.83 -29.46
C THR A 616 1.15 27.27 -29.18
N TYR A 617 2.21 27.91 -29.71
CA TYR A 617 3.58 27.44 -29.52
C TYR A 617 4.04 27.50 -28.07
N ILE A 618 3.57 28.49 -27.29
CA ILE A 618 3.90 28.55 -25.86
C ILE A 618 3.30 27.39 -25.06
N LEU A 619 2.14 26.88 -25.46
CA LEU A 619 1.49 25.74 -24.80
C LEU A 619 2.23 24.44 -25.12
N ILE A 620 2.60 24.24 -26.39
CA ILE A 620 3.43 23.11 -26.82
C ILE A 620 4.79 23.15 -26.09
N MET A 621 5.40 24.34 -25.97
CA MET A 621 6.64 24.52 -25.22
C MET A 621 6.46 24.25 -23.72
N LYS A 622 5.34 24.65 -23.12
CA LYS A 622 5.03 24.34 -21.73
C LYS A 622 4.96 22.83 -21.51
N ASP A 623 4.27 22.10 -22.37
CA ASP A 623 4.11 20.65 -22.24
C ASP A 623 5.45 19.94 -22.41
N TYR A 624 6.20 20.28 -23.46
CA TYR A 624 7.55 19.75 -23.69
C TYR A 624 8.50 20.03 -22.51
N LEU A 625 8.51 21.26 -21.98
CA LEU A 625 9.36 21.61 -20.86
C LEU A 625 8.85 21.00 -19.55
N SER A 626 7.55 20.77 -19.39
CA SER A 626 7.01 20.05 -18.23
C SER A 626 7.47 18.59 -18.23
N GLU A 627 7.57 17.94 -19.38
CA GLU A 627 8.16 16.60 -19.47
C GLU A 627 9.66 16.56 -19.12
N LYS A 628 10.41 17.64 -19.40
CA LYS A 628 11.86 17.70 -19.13
C LYS A 628 12.22 18.20 -17.74
N PHE A 629 11.40 19.07 -17.15
CA PHE A 629 11.68 19.78 -15.90
C PHE A 629 10.63 19.50 -14.79
N GLY A 630 9.63 18.67 -15.06
CA GLY A 630 8.57 18.27 -14.12
C GLY A 630 7.47 19.32 -13.96
N LYS A 631 7.79 20.46 -13.32
CA LYS A 631 6.82 21.54 -13.04
C LYS A 631 7.25 22.85 -13.73
N VAL A 632 6.51 23.24 -14.77
CA VAL A 632 6.69 24.51 -15.49
C VAL A 632 5.42 25.34 -15.41
N GLU A 633 5.54 26.58 -14.92
CA GLU A 633 4.41 27.50 -14.76
C GLU A 633 4.40 28.52 -15.90
N LEU A 634 3.25 28.72 -16.53
CA LEU A 634 3.05 29.82 -17.46
C LEU A 634 2.71 31.07 -16.66
N ILE A 635 3.65 32.00 -16.57
CA ILE A 635 3.50 33.25 -15.81
C ILE A 635 2.69 34.26 -16.62
N GLU A 636 2.98 34.35 -17.91
CA GLU A 636 2.45 35.39 -18.77
C GLU A 636 2.28 34.86 -20.19
N LYS A 637 1.19 35.25 -20.84
CA LYS A 637 0.92 34.92 -22.24
C LYS A 637 0.22 36.11 -22.89
N GLU A 638 0.89 36.69 -23.87
CA GLU A 638 0.39 37.74 -24.75
C GLU A 638 0.30 37.21 -26.18
N GLU A 639 -0.20 38.04 -27.11
CA GLU A 639 -0.43 37.66 -28.50
C GLU A 639 0.85 37.15 -29.19
N ASN A 640 1.99 37.80 -28.94
CA ASN A 640 3.26 37.56 -29.64
C ASN A 640 4.42 37.11 -28.72
N TYR A 641 4.16 36.91 -27.42
CA TYR A 641 5.15 36.32 -26.51
C TYR A 641 4.52 35.64 -25.29
N GLY A 642 5.30 34.81 -24.61
CA GLY A 642 4.90 34.20 -23.35
C GLY A 642 6.09 33.84 -22.48
N ILE A 643 5.88 33.78 -21.17
CA ILE A 643 6.92 33.56 -20.16
C ILE A 643 6.60 32.30 -19.37
N LEU A 644 7.50 31.33 -19.44
CA LEU A 644 7.46 30.09 -18.66
C LEU A 644 8.47 30.19 -17.52
N SER A 645 8.03 29.97 -16.29
CA SER A 645 8.91 29.83 -15.13
C SER A 645 9.21 28.37 -14.87
N LEU A 646 10.47 28.08 -14.60
CA LEU A 646 10.87 26.78 -14.12
C LEU A 646 11.88 26.90 -12.98
N ASN A 647 11.80 25.93 -12.08
CA ASN A 647 12.69 25.78 -10.95
C ASN A 647 13.71 24.72 -11.34
N THR A 648 14.97 25.12 -11.52
CA THR A 648 16.00 24.19 -11.95
C THR A 648 17.36 24.53 -11.38
N ASN A 649 18.20 23.52 -11.33
CA ASN A 649 19.59 23.58 -10.94
C ASN A 649 20.52 23.42 -12.16
N LEU A 650 19.95 23.34 -13.37
CA LEU A 650 20.64 23.33 -14.67
C LEU A 650 21.30 24.69 -14.97
N LYS A 651 22.47 24.69 -15.62
CA LYS A 651 23.11 25.90 -16.15
C LYS A 651 22.37 26.42 -17.38
N ASN A 652 22.56 27.70 -17.72
CA ASN A 652 21.84 28.33 -18.84
C ASN A 652 22.12 27.60 -20.16
N GLU A 653 23.34 27.11 -20.37
CA GLU A 653 23.75 26.40 -21.58
C GLU A 653 23.00 25.07 -21.75
N GLU A 654 22.76 24.36 -20.64
CA GLU A 654 22.01 23.10 -20.65
C GLU A 654 20.52 23.34 -20.91
N ILE A 655 19.95 24.40 -20.31
CA ILE A 655 18.56 24.80 -20.56
C ILE A 655 18.37 25.17 -22.02
N ILE A 656 19.30 25.96 -22.57
CA ILE A 656 19.32 26.34 -23.99
C ILE A 656 19.34 25.09 -24.87
N SER A 657 20.26 24.16 -24.60
CA SER A 657 20.39 22.92 -25.36
C SER A 657 19.07 22.12 -25.37
N ILE A 658 18.41 21.98 -24.22
CA ILE A 658 17.12 21.28 -24.12
C ILE A 658 16.04 22.03 -24.93
N VAL A 659 15.92 23.35 -24.75
CA VAL A 659 14.92 24.15 -25.45
C VAL A 659 15.12 24.11 -26.97
N THR A 660 16.35 24.26 -27.46
CA THR A 660 16.65 24.23 -28.90
C THR A 660 16.64 22.83 -29.51
N SER A 661 16.68 21.78 -28.68
CA SER A 661 16.58 20.38 -29.13
C SER A 661 15.14 19.96 -29.48
N PHE A 662 14.15 20.82 -29.26
CA PHE A 662 12.76 20.54 -29.60
C PHE A 662 12.56 20.57 -31.11
N ARG A 663 12.64 19.39 -31.74
CA ARG A 663 12.63 19.23 -33.21
C ARG A 663 11.38 19.76 -33.93
N ASN A 664 10.27 19.92 -33.21
CA ASN A 664 8.99 20.34 -33.79
C ASN A 664 8.89 21.85 -34.01
N LEU A 665 9.80 22.65 -33.45
CA LEU A 665 9.80 24.11 -33.57
C LEU A 665 11.22 24.63 -33.86
N ASN A 666 11.33 25.66 -34.71
CA ASN A 666 12.62 26.29 -35.00
C ASN A 666 12.92 27.38 -33.96
N ILE A 667 13.67 27.01 -32.92
CA ILE A 667 13.89 27.87 -31.75
C ILE A 667 15.31 28.44 -31.78
N LYS A 668 15.42 29.77 -31.77
CA LYS A 668 16.69 30.51 -31.68
C LYS A 668 16.81 31.24 -30.35
N VAL A 669 18.00 31.21 -29.75
CA VAL A 669 18.29 32.02 -28.56
C VAL A 669 18.50 33.47 -28.98
N LEU A 670 17.84 34.40 -28.31
CA LEU A 670 18.00 35.84 -28.51
C LEU A 670 18.88 36.47 -27.44
N LYS A 671 18.64 36.13 -26.17
CA LYS A 671 19.31 36.77 -25.03
C LYS A 671 19.41 35.81 -23.86
N VAL A 672 20.53 35.85 -23.14
CA VAL A 672 20.77 35.04 -21.95
C VAL A 672 21.16 35.95 -20.78
N SER A 673 20.46 35.82 -19.66
CA SER A 673 20.76 36.51 -18.40
C SER A 673 20.70 35.52 -17.23
N SER A 674 21.11 35.96 -16.04
CA SER A 674 21.22 35.09 -14.86
C SER A 674 19.87 34.50 -14.40
N ASN A 675 18.77 35.21 -14.64
CA ASN A 675 17.41 34.85 -14.23
C ASN A 675 16.39 34.77 -15.38
N GLN A 676 16.78 35.11 -16.61
CA GLN A 676 15.89 35.03 -17.78
C GLN A 676 16.64 34.64 -19.06
N ILE A 677 16.04 33.78 -19.87
CA ILE A 677 16.53 33.44 -21.22
C ILE A 677 15.43 33.73 -22.22
N GLU A 678 15.77 34.43 -23.30
CA GLU A 678 14.85 34.83 -24.35
C GLU A 678 15.09 34.00 -25.62
N PHE A 679 14.02 33.49 -26.20
CA PHE A 679 14.02 32.68 -27.41
C PHE A 679 13.05 33.26 -28.44
N LYS A 680 13.37 33.08 -29.72
CA LYS A 680 12.45 33.29 -30.84
C LYS A 680 12.07 31.94 -31.44
N ILE A 681 10.78 31.67 -31.50
CA ILE A 681 10.21 30.55 -32.24
C ILE A 681 9.82 31.11 -33.62
N ASN A 682 10.49 30.62 -34.67
CA ASN A 682 10.15 30.96 -36.06
C ASN A 682 9.31 29.84 -36.69
#